data_AF-A0AAV0FLM2-F1
#
_entry.id   AF-A0AAV0FLM2-F1
#
_cell.length_a   1.000
_cell.length_b   1.000
_cell.length_c   1.000
_cell.angle_alpha   90.00
_cell.angle_beta   90.00
_cell.angle_gamma   90.00
#
_symmetry.space_group_name_H-M   'P 1'
#
loop_
_entity.id
_entity.type
_entity.pdbx_description
1 polymer ?
#
loop_
_entity_poly.entity_id
_entity_poly.type
_entity_poly.pdbx_seq_one_letter_code
_entity_poly.pdbx_strand_id
1 'polypeptide(L)'
;MFSSNPLSTLLLLSFVALCLFQSPVFATKKSYIVYFGGHSHGPEVTSEDLRRVTDSHHQFLGSFLGSVEKAKDAIIYSYKRHINGFAALLEEHEAAKISQHPDVVSLFLDKSRKLHTTRSWEFMNLEKNGAIYPASLWKKAHFGHDVIIANLDTGVWPESKSFSDVGYGPVPKRWRGSCQNETSPTGVRCNRKLIGAKYFNKGFLASGGNVSHDQNTPRDYEGHGTHTLSTAGGNFVPGANVFGAGNGTAKGGSPRARVAAYKVCWPNTGEGACTDADIMKAMDAAIHDGVDVISMSLGGDPSDYFSDGIAISTYHAVRRGVVVVCSAGNSGPTAKTVSNVAPWIISVGASTIDREFRANVNLKNGLVIKGTSVAAAMPQKFYPIVNSADARASNITGQNATLCMTGSIDPEKVKGKILVCTRGVNTRVDKGEVAANAGAVGMILCNDEASANEIIADAHMLPATHITYEDGLKLLHYLANSKDPQGYITPSKAFLQTKPAPVMAAFSSRGPNSITPQILKPDVIAPGVNIIAAYSEGASPTGQVYDTRRIPYNVDSGTSMACPHISGIVGLLRSVHPDWTPAAIRSAIVTTARVRDNTGNHVKDADYTEATPFAYGAGHVRPNRAMNPGLVYDLTEADYLNFLCASGYNHTTMNKFSGAKHYTCPSNLDLLNVNYPAITIPNLSGSVTVSRTVKNVGKPGTYTALTLEPDGVSVSVEPQTLHFKERGEELKFKVTLKAKKKVEGHVFGELKWFDGIHHVKSPIVVAMS
;
A
#
# COMPACT_ATOMS: atom_id res chain seq x y z
N MET A 1 -79.62 -17.50 26.20
CA MET A 1 -78.45 -16.59 26.18
C MET A 1 -77.38 -17.20 27.06
N PHE A 2 -76.12 -17.28 26.62
CA PHE A 2 -75.02 -17.82 27.42
C PHE A 2 -74.32 -16.70 28.19
N SER A 3 -74.04 -16.91 29.48
CA SER A 3 -73.17 -16.05 30.28
C SER A 3 -71.75 -16.64 30.26
N SER A 4 -70.80 -15.92 29.66
CA SER A 4 -69.41 -16.39 29.50
C SER A 4 -68.56 -16.04 30.73
N ASN A 5 -68.01 -17.06 31.41
CA ASN A 5 -67.15 -16.88 32.58
C ASN A 5 -65.79 -16.24 32.19
N PRO A 6 -65.46 -15.02 32.67
CA PRO A 6 -64.32 -14.25 32.18
C PRO A 6 -62.95 -14.89 32.44
N LEU A 7 -62.83 -15.77 33.44
CA LEU A 7 -61.57 -16.43 33.75
C LEU A 7 -61.12 -17.38 32.62
N SER A 8 -62.07 -18.05 31.97
CA SER A 8 -61.79 -18.91 30.82
C SER A 8 -61.37 -18.10 29.59
N THR A 9 -61.93 -16.90 29.42
CA THR A 9 -61.57 -15.97 28.34
C THR A 9 -60.14 -15.47 28.50
N LEU A 10 -59.71 -15.18 29.74
CA LEU A 10 -58.35 -14.70 30.02
C LEU A 10 -57.28 -15.77 29.73
N LEU A 11 -57.54 -17.02 30.12
CA LEU A 11 -56.67 -18.16 29.79
C LEU A 11 -56.60 -18.41 28.28
N LEU A 12 -57.74 -18.35 27.58
CA LEU A 12 -57.77 -18.47 26.12
C LEU A 12 -56.97 -17.34 25.44
N LEU A 13 -57.10 -16.10 25.92
CA LEU A 13 -56.34 -14.96 25.41
C LEU A 13 -54.83 -15.11 25.65
N SER A 14 -54.41 -15.63 26.81
CA SER A 14 -52.98 -15.89 27.06
C SER A 14 -52.39 -16.98 26.17
N PHE A 15 -53.16 -18.04 25.89
CA PHE A 15 -52.74 -19.11 24.98
C PHE A 15 -52.70 -18.64 23.52
N VAL A 16 -53.69 -17.83 23.11
CA VAL A 16 -53.70 -17.19 21.78
C VAL A 16 -52.54 -16.21 21.64
N ALA A 17 -52.19 -15.43 22.67
CA ALA A 17 -51.01 -14.56 22.64
C ALA A 17 -49.72 -15.37 22.46
N LEU A 18 -49.55 -16.48 23.19
CA LEU A 18 -48.41 -17.40 23.04
C LEU A 18 -48.33 -18.02 21.63
N CYS A 19 -49.47 -18.33 21.01
CA CYS A 19 -49.50 -18.79 19.61
C CYS A 19 -49.17 -17.66 18.62
N LEU A 20 -49.63 -16.43 18.86
CA LEU A 20 -49.36 -15.27 17.99
C LEU A 20 -47.88 -14.82 18.02
N PHE A 21 -47.11 -15.21 19.02
CA PHE A 21 -45.65 -15.02 19.03
C PHE A 21 -44.87 -16.14 18.32
N GLN A 22 -45.51 -17.21 17.84
CA GLN A 22 -44.90 -18.17 16.92
C GLN A 22 -45.05 -17.68 15.48
N SER A 23 -44.02 -17.00 14.96
CA SER A 23 -43.95 -16.62 13.55
C SER A 23 -43.88 -17.88 12.66
N PRO A 24 -44.85 -18.13 11.75
CA PRO A 24 -44.75 -19.25 10.81
C PRO A 24 -43.61 -18.97 9.82
N VAL A 25 -42.64 -19.90 9.75
CA VAL A 25 -41.50 -19.80 8.82
C VAL A 25 -41.98 -20.12 7.41
N PHE A 26 -42.53 -19.11 6.71
CA PHE A 26 -42.75 -19.17 5.27
C PHE A 26 -41.40 -19.31 4.56
N ALA A 27 -41.16 -20.47 3.96
CA ALA A 27 -39.93 -20.76 3.24
C ALA A 27 -39.77 -19.79 2.06
N THR A 28 -38.81 -18.86 2.19
CA THR A 28 -38.64 -17.78 1.21
C THR A 28 -37.93 -18.31 -0.03
N LYS A 29 -38.55 -18.20 -1.22
CA LYS A 29 -37.88 -18.51 -2.49
C LYS A 29 -36.81 -17.49 -2.82
N LYS A 30 -35.63 -17.96 -3.24
CA LYS A 30 -34.44 -17.14 -3.53
C LYS A 30 -33.89 -17.53 -4.91
N SER A 31 -33.16 -16.63 -5.58
CA SER A 31 -32.56 -16.90 -6.90
C SER A 31 -31.30 -17.78 -6.76
N TYR A 32 -31.39 -19.03 -7.19
CA TYR A 32 -30.29 -19.99 -7.23
C TYR A 32 -29.92 -20.34 -8.67
N ILE A 33 -28.62 -20.36 -8.97
CA ILE A 33 -28.04 -20.93 -10.18
C ILE A 33 -27.77 -22.42 -9.92
N VAL A 34 -28.42 -23.28 -10.69
CA VAL A 34 -28.15 -24.72 -10.81
C VAL A 34 -27.25 -24.93 -12.03
N TYR A 35 -26.13 -25.63 -11.86
CA TYR A 35 -25.09 -25.79 -12.87
C TYR A 35 -24.73 -27.27 -13.04
N PHE A 36 -24.82 -27.78 -14.27
CA PHE A 36 -24.53 -29.16 -14.67
C PHE A 36 -23.19 -29.31 -15.41
N GLY A 37 -22.42 -28.22 -15.58
CA GLY A 37 -21.13 -28.24 -16.28
C GLY A 37 -21.17 -27.59 -17.68
N GLY A 38 -20.48 -28.21 -18.64
CA GLY A 38 -20.60 -27.87 -20.05
C GLY A 38 -21.78 -28.60 -20.71
N HIS A 39 -22.15 -28.17 -21.92
CA HIS A 39 -23.00 -28.99 -22.79
C HIS A 39 -22.15 -30.01 -23.55
N SER A 40 -22.74 -31.15 -23.90
CA SER A 40 -22.09 -32.23 -24.66
C SER A 40 -22.21 -32.09 -26.18
N HIS A 41 -22.88 -31.04 -26.67
CA HIS A 41 -22.95 -30.72 -28.10
C HIS A 41 -21.71 -29.93 -28.58
N GLY A 42 -21.51 -29.92 -29.90
CA GLY A 42 -20.31 -29.37 -30.53
C GLY A 42 -20.25 -27.84 -30.58
N PRO A 43 -19.23 -27.25 -31.24
CA PRO A 43 -19.12 -25.80 -31.40
C PRO A 43 -20.24 -25.21 -32.29
N GLU A 44 -20.84 -26.01 -33.17
CA GLU A 44 -22.04 -25.66 -33.95
C GLU A 44 -23.28 -26.26 -33.26
N VAL A 45 -24.28 -25.42 -32.96
CA VAL A 45 -25.44 -25.80 -32.13
C VAL A 45 -26.72 -25.34 -32.80
N THR A 46 -27.62 -26.27 -33.12
CA THR A 46 -28.87 -25.97 -33.85
C THR A 46 -29.98 -25.45 -32.93
N SER A 47 -31.02 -24.85 -33.52
CA SER A 47 -32.24 -24.45 -32.80
C SER A 47 -32.95 -25.62 -32.10
N GLU A 48 -32.85 -26.84 -32.67
CA GLU A 48 -33.43 -28.06 -32.11
C GLU A 48 -32.67 -28.49 -30.83
N ASP A 49 -31.34 -28.40 -30.83
CA ASP A 49 -30.52 -28.78 -29.67
C ASP A 49 -30.71 -27.82 -28.51
N LEU A 50 -30.81 -26.51 -28.80
CA LEU A 50 -31.17 -25.50 -27.81
C LEU A 50 -32.58 -25.74 -27.23
N ARG A 51 -33.52 -26.28 -28.02
CA ARG A 51 -34.86 -26.66 -27.56
C ARG A 51 -34.80 -27.89 -26.65
N ARG A 52 -34.14 -28.97 -27.07
CA ARG A 52 -33.92 -30.18 -26.25
C ARG A 52 -33.29 -29.86 -24.89
N VAL A 53 -32.28 -28.99 -24.87
CA VAL A 53 -31.64 -28.49 -23.64
C VAL A 53 -32.59 -27.63 -22.79
N THR A 54 -33.52 -26.90 -23.40
CA THR A 54 -34.55 -26.16 -22.65
C THR A 54 -35.50 -27.13 -21.96
N ASP A 55 -35.96 -28.15 -22.69
CA ASP A 55 -36.94 -29.12 -22.22
C ASP A 55 -36.35 -30.05 -21.15
N SER A 56 -35.07 -30.47 -21.29
CA SER A 56 -34.39 -31.26 -20.26
C SER A 56 -34.21 -30.48 -18.95
N HIS A 57 -33.94 -29.17 -18.98
CA HIS A 57 -33.91 -28.35 -17.77
C HIS A 57 -35.28 -28.24 -17.08
N HIS A 58 -36.36 -28.04 -17.85
CA HIS A 58 -37.71 -28.00 -17.29
C HIS A 58 -38.15 -29.36 -16.73
N GLN A 59 -37.81 -30.47 -17.40
CA GLN A 59 -38.05 -31.83 -16.90
C GLN A 59 -37.26 -32.11 -15.62
N PHE A 60 -35.96 -31.77 -15.63
CA PHE A 60 -35.08 -31.96 -14.48
C PHE A 60 -35.63 -31.24 -13.25
N LEU A 61 -35.84 -29.92 -13.31
CA LEU A 61 -36.39 -29.18 -12.16
C LEU A 61 -37.83 -29.62 -11.84
N GLY A 62 -38.60 -30.00 -12.85
CA GLY A 62 -39.96 -30.52 -12.69
C GLY A 62 -40.04 -31.78 -11.82
N SER A 63 -39.00 -32.62 -11.84
CA SER A 63 -38.91 -33.80 -10.97
C SER A 63 -38.80 -33.46 -9.47
N PHE A 64 -38.26 -32.28 -9.12
CA PHE A 64 -38.15 -31.80 -7.74
C PHE A 64 -39.36 -30.95 -7.30
N LEU A 65 -39.95 -30.18 -8.23
CA LEU A 65 -41.10 -29.30 -7.96
C LEU A 65 -42.47 -29.99 -8.16
N GLY A 66 -42.47 -31.22 -8.69
CA GLY A 66 -43.64 -32.07 -8.91
C GLY A 66 -44.41 -31.79 -10.22
N SER A 67 -43.92 -30.91 -11.09
CA SER A 67 -44.48 -30.68 -12.44
C SER A 67 -43.52 -29.85 -13.30
N VAL A 68 -43.53 -30.08 -14.61
CA VAL A 68 -42.74 -29.32 -15.60
C VAL A 68 -43.19 -27.85 -15.67
N GLU A 69 -44.47 -27.58 -15.41
CA GLU A 69 -45.08 -26.25 -15.45
C GLU A 69 -44.53 -25.35 -14.34
N LYS A 70 -44.56 -25.82 -13.08
CA LYS A 70 -43.87 -25.13 -11.97
C LYS A 70 -42.37 -24.90 -12.22
N ALA A 71 -41.72 -25.77 -13.00
CA ALA A 71 -40.32 -25.60 -13.36
C ALA A 71 -40.10 -24.52 -14.43
N LYS A 72 -41.01 -24.39 -15.40
CA LYS A 72 -41.04 -23.25 -16.34
C LYS A 72 -41.25 -21.93 -15.59
N ASP A 73 -42.19 -21.90 -14.64
CA ASP A 73 -42.49 -20.70 -13.84
C ASP A 73 -41.35 -20.34 -12.88
N ALA A 74 -40.62 -21.33 -12.36
CA ALA A 74 -39.51 -21.10 -11.44
C ALA A 74 -38.20 -20.70 -12.15
N ILE A 75 -37.97 -21.11 -13.41
CA ILE A 75 -36.71 -20.84 -14.13
C ILE A 75 -36.67 -19.40 -14.67
N ILE A 76 -35.74 -18.63 -14.10
CA ILE A 76 -35.44 -17.24 -14.48
C ILE A 76 -34.67 -17.20 -15.80
N TYR A 77 -33.68 -18.08 -15.96
CA TYR A 77 -32.86 -18.19 -17.17
C TYR A 77 -32.37 -19.62 -17.35
N SER A 78 -32.42 -20.17 -18.57
CA SER A 78 -31.77 -21.43 -18.93
C SER A 78 -30.52 -21.16 -19.79
N TYR A 79 -29.39 -21.75 -19.42
CA TYR A 79 -28.11 -21.64 -20.10
C TYR A 79 -27.93 -22.80 -21.09
N LYS A 80 -27.89 -22.48 -22.39
CA LYS A 80 -28.14 -23.47 -23.46
C LYS A 80 -26.96 -23.75 -24.39
N ARG A 81 -25.86 -23.00 -24.26
CA ARG A 81 -24.72 -23.00 -25.21
C ARG A 81 -23.44 -23.59 -24.63
N HIS A 82 -22.64 -22.81 -23.88
CA HIS A 82 -21.34 -23.29 -23.35
C HIS A 82 -21.35 -23.53 -21.83
N ILE A 83 -22.44 -23.13 -21.17
CA ILE A 83 -22.74 -23.36 -19.76
C ILE A 83 -24.04 -24.18 -19.75
N ASN A 84 -24.04 -25.30 -19.03
CA ASN A 84 -25.19 -26.17 -18.82
C ASN A 84 -25.74 -25.92 -17.41
N GLY A 85 -27.03 -25.60 -17.31
CA GLY A 85 -27.62 -25.07 -16.09
C GLY A 85 -28.77 -24.10 -16.30
N PHE A 86 -29.32 -23.62 -15.20
CA PHE A 86 -30.34 -22.56 -15.16
C PHE A 86 -30.29 -21.77 -13.86
N ALA A 87 -30.73 -20.51 -13.88
CA ALA A 87 -31.13 -19.78 -12.68
C ALA A 87 -32.62 -20.02 -12.42
N ALA A 88 -33.01 -20.27 -11.17
CA ALA A 88 -34.40 -20.48 -10.75
C ALA A 88 -34.69 -19.88 -9.36
N LEU A 89 -35.96 -19.53 -9.13
CA LEU A 89 -36.48 -19.18 -7.80
C LEU A 89 -36.85 -20.45 -7.03
N LEU A 90 -35.98 -20.86 -6.10
CA LEU A 90 -36.13 -22.09 -5.32
C LEU A 90 -36.22 -21.79 -3.83
N GLU A 91 -36.99 -22.59 -3.10
CA GLU A 91 -36.88 -22.68 -1.64
C GLU A 91 -35.57 -23.34 -1.26
N GLU A 92 -35.07 -23.02 -0.07
CA GLU A 92 -33.80 -23.56 0.45
C GLU A 92 -33.84 -25.10 0.60
N HIS A 93 -35.02 -25.67 0.82
CA HIS A 93 -35.25 -27.11 0.89
C HIS A 93 -35.32 -27.79 -0.50
N GLU A 94 -35.85 -27.09 -1.52
CA GLU A 94 -35.86 -27.52 -2.92
C GLU A 94 -34.42 -27.51 -3.45
N ALA A 95 -33.72 -26.39 -3.23
CA ALA A 95 -32.31 -26.17 -3.54
C ALA A 95 -31.40 -27.24 -2.90
N ALA A 96 -31.61 -27.58 -1.62
CA ALA A 96 -30.83 -28.61 -0.93
C ALA A 96 -30.99 -30.01 -1.56
N LYS A 97 -32.22 -30.40 -1.96
CA LYS A 97 -32.47 -31.66 -2.67
C LYS A 97 -31.82 -31.67 -4.06
N ILE A 98 -31.96 -30.58 -4.82
CA ILE A 98 -31.39 -30.45 -6.16
C ILE A 98 -29.86 -30.50 -6.10
N SER A 99 -29.23 -29.86 -5.11
CA SER A 99 -27.77 -29.87 -4.92
C SER A 99 -27.16 -31.24 -4.58
N GLN A 100 -27.99 -32.24 -4.28
CA GLN A 100 -27.58 -33.62 -4.01
C GLN A 100 -27.72 -34.53 -5.24
N HIS A 101 -28.30 -34.05 -6.35
CA HIS A 101 -28.43 -34.85 -7.57
C HIS A 101 -27.07 -35.03 -8.26
N PRO A 102 -26.67 -36.24 -8.68
CA PRO A 102 -25.33 -36.51 -9.20
C PRO A 102 -24.93 -35.65 -10.41
N ASP A 103 -25.88 -35.28 -11.26
CA ASP A 103 -25.62 -34.43 -12.43
C ASP A 103 -25.39 -32.94 -12.09
N VAL A 104 -25.76 -32.49 -10.88
CA VAL A 104 -25.62 -31.08 -10.45
C VAL A 104 -24.21 -30.83 -9.93
N VAL A 105 -23.35 -30.30 -10.81
CA VAL A 105 -21.97 -29.89 -10.51
C VAL A 105 -21.90 -28.82 -9.43
N SER A 106 -22.88 -27.91 -9.37
CA SER A 106 -23.08 -27.01 -8.21
C SER A 106 -24.44 -26.32 -8.24
N LEU A 107 -24.93 -25.92 -7.05
CA LEU A 107 -26.09 -25.05 -6.90
C LEU A 107 -25.74 -23.91 -5.92
N PHE A 108 -25.93 -22.65 -6.31
CA PHE A 108 -25.52 -21.48 -5.50
C PHE A 108 -26.38 -20.23 -5.72
N LEU A 109 -26.47 -19.36 -4.72
CA LEU A 109 -27.29 -18.15 -4.76
C LEU A 109 -26.69 -17.04 -5.65
N ASP A 110 -27.51 -16.44 -6.51
CA ASP A 110 -27.19 -15.32 -7.42
C ASP A 110 -27.02 -13.96 -6.69
N LYS A 111 -26.09 -13.09 -7.15
CA LYS A 111 -25.59 -11.89 -6.41
C LYS A 111 -24.99 -10.76 -7.30
N SER A 112 -25.61 -9.58 -7.28
CA SER A 112 -25.19 -8.34 -7.99
C SER A 112 -23.99 -7.58 -7.38
N ARG A 113 -23.33 -6.65 -8.12
CA ARG A 113 -21.97 -6.09 -7.84
C ARG A 113 -21.70 -4.64 -8.37
N LYS A 114 -20.93 -3.80 -7.64
CA LYS A 114 -20.19 -2.57 -8.11
C LYS A 114 -18.91 -2.26 -7.25
N LEU A 115 -18.27 -1.08 -7.42
CA LEU A 115 -16.80 -0.77 -7.39
C LEU A 115 -16.46 0.58 -6.65
N HIS A 116 -15.25 1.09 -6.26
CA HIS A 116 -13.78 0.75 -6.21
C HIS A 116 -12.96 1.81 -5.36
N THR A 117 -11.77 1.52 -4.74
CA THR A 117 -11.07 2.38 -3.67
C THR A 117 -11.13 3.90 -3.73
N THR A 118 -11.14 4.52 -2.54
CA THR A 118 -11.23 5.97 -2.24
C THR A 118 -10.48 6.94 -3.16
N ARG A 119 -9.14 6.83 -3.38
CA ARG A 119 -8.42 7.77 -4.28
C ARG A 119 -7.08 7.35 -4.88
N SER A 120 -6.13 6.78 -4.12
CA SER A 120 -4.70 6.75 -4.51
C SER A 120 -4.41 6.15 -5.90
N TRP A 121 -5.11 5.07 -6.26
CA TRP A 121 -4.99 4.41 -7.57
C TRP A 121 -5.63 5.18 -8.73
N GLU A 122 -6.64 6.03 -8.47
CA GLU A 122 -7.20 6.95 -9.45
C GLU A 122 -6.24 8.12 -9.71
N PHE A 123 -5.57 8.63 -8.67
CA PHE A 123 -4.48 9.61 -8.81
C PHE A 123 -3.30 9.06 -9.63
N MET A 124 -3.07 7.74 -9.58
CA MET A 124 -2.14 7.02 -10.47
C MET A 124 -2.74 6.61 -11.83
N ASN A 125 -3.97 7.04 -12.13
CA ASN A 125 -4.70 6.82 -13.37
C ASN A 125 -4.86 5.33 -13.73
N LEU A 126 -5.06 4.42 -12.76
CA LEU A 126 -5.55 3.06 -13.07
C LEU A 126 -7.07 3.04 -13.34
N GLU A 127 -7.76 4.10 -12.96
CA GLU A 127 -9.15 4.42 -13.26
C GLU A 127 -9.31 5.95 -13.34
N LYS A 128 -10.50 6.42 -13.70
CA LYS A 128 -10.90 7.83 -13.65
C LYS A 128 -12.39 7.91 -13.31
N ASN A 129 -12.77 8.71 -12.32
CA ASN A 129 -14.15 8.86 -11.83
C ASN A 129 -14.80 7.49 -11.49
N GLY A 130 -14.05 6.58 -10.86
CA GLY A 130 -14.47 5.20 -10.56
C GLY A 130 -14.58 4.25 -11.78
N ALA A 131 -14.33 4.72 -13.00
CA ALA A 131 -14.40 3.92 -14.23
C ALA A 131 -13.02 3.44 -14.68
N ILE A 132 -12.87 2.14 -14.93
CA ILE A 132 -11.63 1.54 -15.43
C ILE A 132 -11.68 1.41 -16.96
N TYR A 133 -10.83 2.17 -17.64
CA TYR A 133 -10.73 2.19 -19.09
C TYR A 133 -9.96 0.96 -19.63
N PRO A 134 -10.19 0.49 -20.88
CA PRO A 134 -9.65 -0.78 -21.39
C PRO A 134 -8.11 -0.87 -21.48
N ALA A 135 -7.42 0.27 -21.57
CA ALA A 135 -5.96 0.35 -21.58
C ALA A 135 -5.33 0.49 -20.18
N SER A 136 -6.12 0.41 -19.10
CA SER A 136 -5.60 0.40 -17.73
C SER A 136 -4.84 -0.90 -17.47
N LEU A 137 -3.68 -0.80 -16.81
CA LEU A 137 -2.89 -1.96 -16.40
C LEU A 137 -3.71 -2.93 -15.53
N TRP A 138 -4.70 -2.47 -14.74
CA TRP A 138 -5.63 -3.38 -14.06
C TRP A 138 -6.40 -4.29 -15.02
N LYS A 139 -6.95 -3.75 -16.11
CA LYS A 139 -7.70 -4.58 -17.08
C LYS A 139 -6.77 -5.47 -17.89
N LYS A 140 -5.55 -5.00 -18.21
CA LYS A 140 -4.55 -5.77 -18.95
C LYS A 140 -3.91 -6.89 -18.14
N ALA A 141 -3.71 -6.69 -16.84
CA ALA A 141 -3.19 -7.67 -15.89
C ALA A 141 -4.27 -8.50 -15.19
N HIS A 142 -5.53 -8.45 -15.63
CA HIS A 142 -6.67 -9.11 -14.95
C HIS A 142 -6.72 -8.84 -13.43
N PHE A 143 -6.35 -7.63 -13.02
CA PHE A 143 -6.20 -7.15 -11.63
C PHE A 143 -5.12 -7.88 -10.79
N GLY A 144 -4.12 -8.48 -11.45
CA GLY A 144 -3.04 -9.26 -10.83
C GLY A 144 -3.46 -10.70 -10.54
N HIS A 145 -4.33 -11.28 -11.35
CA HIS A 145 -4.94 -12.60 -11.09
C HIS A 145 -3.86 -13.68 -10.87
N ASP A 146 -3.96 -14.37 -9.74
CA ASP A 146 -3.15 -15.54 -9.36
C ASP A 146 -1.62 -15.32 -9.28
N VAL A 147 -1.19 -14.06 -9.33
CA VAL A 147 0.06 -13.58 -8.74
C VAL A 147 -0.07 -13.59 -7.22
N ILE A 148 1.03 -13.89 -6.53
CA ILE A 148 1.09 -14.09 -5.07
C ILE A 148 1.97 -12.99 -4.47
N ILE A 149 1.35 -12.10 -3.69
CA ILE A 149 2.04 -10.99 -3.00
C ILE A 149 2.12 -11.32 -1.50
N ALA A 150 3.31 -11.29 -0.94
CA ALA A 150 3.53 -11.43 0.49
C ALA A 150 3.91 -10.10 1.14
N ASN A 151 3.57 -9.92 2.43
CA ASN A 151 4.24 -8.94 3.29
C ASN A 151 5.01 -9.63 4.44
N LEU A 152 6.12 -9.00 4.83
CA LEU A 152 6.84 -9.28 6.08
C LEU A 152 6.62 -8.07 7.00
N ASP A 153 5.85 -8.26 8.07
CA ASP A 153 5.17 -7.14 8.76
C ASP A 153 4.68 -7.51 10.19
N THR A 154 3.76 -6.73 10.79
CA THR A 154 3.12 -7.00 12.10
C THR A 154 2.01 -8.06 12.08
N GLY A 155 1.58 -8.52 10.90
CA GLY A 155 0.68 -9.66 10.71
C GLY A 155 -0.43 -9.41 9.69
N VAL A 156 -1.57 -10.09 9.86
CA VAL A 156 -2.82 -9.80 9.12
C VAL A 156 -4.08 -9.95 9.98
N TRP A 157 -5.09 -9.11 9.72
CA TRP A 157 -6.46 -9.26 10.25
C TRP A 157 -7.38 -9.92 9.21
N PRO A 158 -7.56 -11.27 9.22
CA PRO A 158 -8.18 -12.02 8.12
C PRO A 158 -9.68 -11.75 7.93
N GLU A 159 -10.39 -11.31 8.97
CA GLU A 159 -11.81 -10.97 8.91
C GLU A 159 -12.07 -9.69 8.09
N SER A 160 -11.03 -8.89 7.81
CA SER A 160 -11.15 -7.70 6.98
C SER A 160 -11.73 -8.06 5.60
N LYS A 161 -12.77 -7.33 5.20
CA LYS A 161 -13.42 -7.48 3.89
C LYS A 161 -12.44 -7.34 2.72
N SER A 162 -11.30 -6.66 2.93
CA SER A 162 -10.20 -6.55 1.96
C SER A 162 -9.53 -7.89 1.63
N PHE A 163 -9.66 -8.90 2.51
CA PHE A 163 -9.18 -10.27 2.32
C PHE A 163 -10.32 -11.27 2.08
N SER A 164 -11.53 -10.80 1.78
CA SER A 164 -12.64 -11.65 1.33
C SER A 164 -12.33 -12.31 0.00
N ASP A 165 -12.57 -13.62 -0.10
CA ASP A 165 -12.30 -14.44 -1.28
C ASP A 165 -13.50 -14.65 -2.21
N VAL A 166 -14.54 -13.83 -2.07
CA VAL A 166 -15.72 -13.88 -2.92
C VAL A 166 -15.35 -13.67 -4.40
N GLY A 167 -15.64 -14.69 -5.21
CA GLY A 167 -15.29 -14.73 -6.63
C GLY A 167 -13.87 -15.18 -6.93
N TYR A 168 -13.20 -15.91 -6.01
CA TYR A 168 -11.92 -16.57 -6.27
C TYR A 168 -12.08 -18.07 -6.60
N GLY A 169 -11.31 -18.51 -7.61
CA GLY A 169 -11.08 -19.93 -7.89
C GLY A 169 -10.15 -20.58 -6.86
N PRO A 170 -9.87 -21.90 -7.01
CA PRO A 170 -8.92 -22.63 -6.16
C PRO A 170 -7.56 -21.93 -6.04
N VAL A 171 -6.83 -22.18 -4.96
CA VAL A 171 -5.47 -21.64 -4.77
C VAL A 171 -4.53 -22.18 -5.87
N PRO A 172 -3.61 -21.39 -6.45
CA PRO A 172 -2.75 -21.85 -7.53
C PRO A 172 -1.91 -23.07 -7.12
N LYS A 173 -1.90 -24.14 -7.94
CA LYS A 173 -1.19 -25.41 -7.64
C LYS A 173 0.34 -25.27 -7.39
N ARG A 174 0.93 -24.13 -7.74
CA ARG A 174 2.35 -23.81 -7.49
C ARG A 174 2.63 -23.38 -6.05
N TRP A 175 1.60 -22.98 -5.30
CA TRP A 175 1.71 -22.51 -3.92
C TRP A 175 2.05 -23.66 -2.97
N ARG A 176 3.04 -23.46 -2.10
CA ARG A 176 3.52 -24.44 -1.12
C ARG A 176 3.40 -23.95 0.32
N GLY A 177 2.96 -22.70 0.52
CA GLY A 177 2.74 -22.13 1.83
C GLY A 177 1.51 -22.68 2.53
N SER A 178 1.38 -22.31 3.80
CA SER A 178 0.39 -22.84 4.73
C SER A 178 -0.05 -21.76 5.72
N CYS A 179 -1.08 -22.06 6.51
CA CYS A 179 -1.62 -21.16 7.52
C CYS A 179 -1.43 -21.76 8.92
N GLN A 180 -0.60 -21.08 9.69
CA GLN A 180 -0.10 -21.52 10.98
C GLN A 180 -1.14 -21.25 12.08
N ASN A 181 -1.41 -22.27 12.89
CA ASN A 181 -2.38 -22.24 13.98
C ASN A 181 -3.81 -21.90 13.49
N GLU A 182 -4.20 -22.34 12.28
CA GLU A 182 -5.49 -22.00 11.64
C GLU A 182 -6.73 -22.38 12.48
N THR A 183 -6.60 -23.42 13.32
CA THR A 183 -7.66 -23.91 14.22
C THR A 183 -7.65 -23.27 15.61
N SER A 184 -6.72 -22.36 15.91
CA SER A 184 -6.69 -21.63 17.19
C SER A 184 -7.77 -20.53 17.21
N PRO A 185 -8.46 -20.27 18.35
CA PRO A 185 -9.37 -19.13 18.49
C PRO A 185 -8.73 -17.77 18.20
N THR A 186 -7.42 -17.60 18.45
CA THR A 186 -6.66 -16.38 18.10
C THR A 186 -5.86 -16.51 16.80
N GLY A 187 -6.02 -17.63 16.11
CA GLY A 187 -5.34 -17.95 14.86
C GLY A 187 -5.74 -17.06 13.69
N VAL A 188 -5.10 -17.29 12.55
CA VAL A 188 -5.47 -16.67 11.26
C VAL A 188 -6.05 -17.74 10.37
N ARG A 189 -7.37 -17.67 10.13
CA ARG A 189 -8.05 -18.56 9.18
C ARG A 189 -7.80 -18.08 7.76
N CYS A 190 -7.45 -19.01 6.87
CA CYS A 190 -7.16 -18.73 5.48
C CYS A 190 -8.35 -19.03 4.57
N ASN A 191 -8.26 -18.52 3.34
CA ASN A 191 -9.29 -18.64 2.33
C ASN A 191 -8.64 -18.57 0.93
N ARG A 192 -9.42 -18.43 -0.15
CA ARG A 192 -8.83 -18.38 -1.51
C ARG A 192 -8.18 -17.03 -1.85
N LYS A 193 -8.24 -16.03 -0.97
CA LYS A 193 -7.62 -14.71 -1.09
C LYS A 193 -6.36 -14.62 -0.25
N LEU A 194 -6.47 -14.78 1.06
CA LEU A 194 -5.37 -14.94 2.01
C LEU A 194 -5.01 -16.42 2.07
N ILE A 195 -3.97 -16.80 1.33
CA ILE A 195 -3.59 -18.21 1.09
C ILE A 195 -2.43 -18.69 1.97
N GLY A 196 -1.85 -17.78 2.77
CA GLY A 196 -0.71 -18.06 3.66
C GLY A 196 -0.71 -17.12 4.86
N ALA A 197 -0.38 -17.67 6.03
CA ALA A 197 -0.26 -16.91 7.26
C ALA A 197 0.74 -17.61 8.19
N LYS A 198 1.91 -17.02 8.41
CA LYS A 198 2.99 -17.57 9.25
C LYS A 198 3.53 -16.51 10.20
N TYR A 199 4.16 -16.92 11.30
CA TYR A 199 4.79 -16.00 12.24
C TYR A 199 6.15 -16.51 12.73
N PHE A 200 7.06 -15.57 13.00
CA PHE A 200 8.44 -15.81 13.38
C PHE A 200 8.79 -14.82 14.50
N ASN A 201 9.10 -15.34 15.69
CA ASN A 201 9.42 -14.56 16.90
C ASN A 201 10.58 -15.14 17.70
N LYS A 202 11.37 -16.06 17.12
CA LYS A 202 12.45 -16.72 17.86
C LYS A 202 13.64 -15.80 18.07
N GLY A 203 13.91 -14.89 17.13
CA GLY A 203 14.86 -13.80 17.34
C GLY A 203 14.34 -12.82 18.39
N PHE A 204 13.08 -12.40 18.28
CA PHE A 204 12.46 -11.47 19.24
C PHE A 204 12.50 -11.99 20.69
N LEU A 205 12.07 -13.24 20.92
CA LEU A 205 12.12 -13.89 22.23
C LEU A 205 13.57 -14.06 22.73
N ALA A 206 14.53 -14.35 21.85
CA ALA A 206 15.95 -14.43 22.22
C ALA A 206 16.56 -13.07 22.59
N SER A 207 16.06 -11.97 22.01
CA SER A 207 16.43 -10.59 22.38
C SER A 207 15.77 -10.07 23.67
N GLY A 208 15.18 -10.95 24.49
CA GLY A 208 14.48 -10.58 25.72
C GLY A 208 13.06 -10.04 25.52
N GLY A 209 12.55 -10.09 24.29
CA GLY A 209 11.16 -9.78 23.99
C GLY A 209 10.19 -10.78 24.62
N ASN A 210 8.97 -10.34 24.94
CA ASN A 210 7.93 -11.18 25.53
C ASN A 210 6.68 -11.16 24.63
N VAL A 211 6.12 -12.33 24.35
CA VAL A 211 4.89 -12.50 23.55
C VAL A 211 3.90 -13.29 24.39
N SER A 212 2.75 -12.70 24.74
CA SER A 212 1.70 -13.43 25.45
C SER A 212 1.26 -14.66 24.65
N HIS A 213 0.90 -15.75 25.33
CA HIS A 213 0.58 -17.03 24.69
C HIS A 213 -0.37 -16.85 23.50
N ASP A 214 -1.45 -16.09 23.71
CA ASP A 214 -2.55 -15.91 22.75
C ASP A 214 -2.18 -15.02 21.54
N GLN A 215 -1.07 -14.27 21.63
CA GLN A 215 -0.49 -13.49 20.53
C GLN A 215 0.50 -14.28 19.66
N ASN A 216 0.83 -15.54 20.00
CA ASN A 216 1.68 -16.44 19.19
C ASN A 216 0.93 -16.99 17.96
N THR A 217 0.45 -16.09 17.12
CA THR A 217 -0.23 -16.37 15.86
C THR A 217 0.14 -15.30 14.81
N PRO A 218 -0.14 -15.53 13.51
CA PRO A 218 0.08 -14.53 12.46
C PRO A 218 -0.87 -13.32 12.53
N ARG A 219 -1.75 -13.26 13.55
CA ARG A 219 -2.79 -12.23 13.68
C ARG A 219 -2.15 -10.88 13.98
N ASP A 220 -2.64 -9.87 13.26
CA ASP A 220 -2.32 -8.48 13.48
C ASP A 220 -3.06 -7.94 14.71
N TYR A 221 -2.33 -7.26 15.60
CA TYR A 221 -2.85 -6.57 16.78
C TYR A 221 -2.37 -5.11 16.87
N GLU A 222 -1.73 -4.61 15.81
CA GLU A 222 -1.12 -3.27 15.74
C GLU A 222 -1.64 -2.48 14.51
N GLY A 223 -1.98 -3.16 13.41
CA GLY A 223 -2.75 -2.63 12.28
C GLY A 223 -1.95 -2.38 11.00
N HIS A 224 -0.63 -2.19 11.09
CA HIS A 224 0.24 -1.85 9.97
C HIS A 224 0.28 -2.98 8.93
N GLY A 225 0.49 -4.24 9.33
CA GLY A 225 0.49 -5.37 8.40
C GLY A 225 -0.83 -5.58 7.65
N THR A 226 -1.95 -5.28 8.29
CA THR A 226 -3.27 -5.24 7.63
C THR A 226 -3.37 -4.10 6.61
N HIS A 227 -2.82 -2.92 6.94
CA HIS A 227 -2.80 -1.75 6.07
C HIS A 227 -1.92 -1.93 4.85
N THR A 228 -0.69 -2.44 5.03
CA THR A 228 0.26 -2.65 3.94
C THR A 228 -0.21 -3.76 3.00
N LEU A 229 -0.65 -4.92 3.52
CA LEU A 229 -1.12 -6.03 2.69
C LEU A 229 -2.41 -5.68 1.93
N SER A 230 -3.32 -4.92 2.54
CA SER A 230 -4.52 -4.44 1.86
C SER A 230 -4.25 -3.29 0.87
N THR A 231 -3.19 -2.50 1.07
CA THR A 231 -2.70 -1.54 0.07
C THR A 231 -2.05 -2.25 -1.12
N ALA A 232 -1.28 -3.33 -0.91
CA ALA A 232 -0.66 -4.08 -2.00
C ALA A 232 -1.69 -4.91 -2.79
N GLY A 233 -2.53 -5.67 -2.07
CA GLY A 233 -3.38 -6.70 -2.64
C GLY A 233 -4.83 -6.69 -2.17
N GLY A 234 -5.34 -5.67 -1.49
CA GLY A 234 -6.73 -5.65 -0.99
C GLY A 234 -7.80 -5.77 -2.08
N ASN A 235 -8.83 -6.58 -1.82
CA ASN A 235 -10.04 -6.69 -2.64
C ASN A 235 -10.92 -5.42 -2.52
N PHE A 236 -11.98 -5.35 -3.31
CA PHE A 236 -12.84 -4.17 -3.44
C PHE A 236 -13.93 -4.11 -2.35
N VAL A 237 -13.88 -3.12 -1.43
CA VAL A 237 -14.82 -3.05 -0.29
C VAL A 237 -15.54 -1.69 -0.18
N PRO A 238 -16.82 -1.56 -0.57
CA PRO A 238 -17.53 -0.29 -0.54
C PRO A 238 -17.80 0.22 0.88
N GLY A 239 -17.87 1.55 1.03
CA GLY A 239 -18.13 2.24 2.30
C GLY A 239 -16.90 2.47 3.18
N ALA A 240 -15.69 2.19 2.70
CA ALA A 240 -14.45 2.45 3.45
C ALA A 240 -14.25 3.96 3.68
N ASN A 241 -14.11 4.32 4.96
CA ASN A 241 -14.02 5.69 5.47
C ASN A 241 -13.32 5.67 6.84
N VAL A 242 -12.86 6.82 7.32
CA VAL A 242 -12.33 6.99 8.70
C VAL A 242 -13.16 8.05 9.40
N PHE A 243 -13.99 7.67 10.38
CA PHE A 243 -14.96 8.56 11.05
C PHE A 243 -15.84 9.39 10.09
N GLY A 244 -16.23 8.79 8.95
CA GLY A 244 -16.97 9.44 7.86
C GLY A 244 -16.09 10.18 6.84
N ALA A 245 -14.85 10.54 7.21
CA ALA A 245 -13.92 11.21 6.33
C ALA A 245 -13.38 10.28 5.23
N GLY A 246 -13.13 10.85 4.03
CA GLY A 246 -12.51 10.13 2.90
C GLY A 246 -13.35 9.00 2.30
N ASN A 247 -14.64 8.94 2.61
CA ASN A 247 -15.55 7.86 2.22
C ASN A 247 -15.48 7.51 0.72
N GLY A 248 -15.39 6.21 0.45
CA GLY A 248 -15.50 5.64 -0.88
C GLY A 248 -15.58 4.12 -0.83
N THR A 249 -14.46 3.45 -1.08
CA THR A 249 -14.32 1.98 -1.14
C THR A 249 -12.87 1.65 -0.74
N ALA A 250 -12.51 0.39 -0.49
CA ALA A 250 -11.12 -0.09 -0.36
C ALA A 250 -10.67 -0.85 -1.62
N LYS A 251 -9.36 -0.86 -1.96
CA LYS A 251 -8.71 -1.69 -3.01
C LYS A 251 -7.19 -1.51 -2.96
N GLY A 252 -6.44 -2.57 -3.20
CA GLY A 252 -4.99 -2.54 -3.37
C GLY A 252 -4.55 -2.38 -4.83
N GLY A 253 -3.24 -2.53 -5.07
CA GLY A 253 -2.67 -2.42 -6.42
C GLY A 253 -2.95 -3.63 -7.29
N SER A 254 -2.93 -4.83 -6.73
CA SER A 254 -3.39 -6.07 -7.39
C SER A 254 -4.60 -6.69 -6.67
N PRO A 255 -5.83 -6.16 -6.85
CA PRO A 255 -7.00 -6.62 -6.11
C PRO A 255 -7.38 -8.09 -6.34
N ARG A 256 -6.98 -8.69 -7.49
CA ARG A 256 -7.18 -10.11 -7.80
C ARG A 256 -5.96 -11.01 -7.56
N ALA A 257 -4.85 -10.47 -7.07
CA ALA A 257 -3.76 -11.28 -6.53
C ALA A 257 -4.24 -12.13 -5.34
N ARG A 258 -3.51 -13.21 -5.07
CA ARG A 258 -3.51 -13.90 -3.78
C ARG A 258 -2.55 -13.17 -2.84
N VAL A 259 -2.83 -13.21 -1.54
CA VAL A 259 -1.99 -12.58 -0.52
C VAL A 259 -1.52 -13.59 0.53
N ALA A 260 -0.36 -13.37 1.11
CA ALA A 260 0.18 -14.15 2.22
C ALA A 260 0.86 -13.23 3.25
N ALA A 261 0.75 -13.55 4.53
CA ALA A 261 1.30 -12.74 5.62
C ALA A 261 2.38 -13.49 6.40
N TYR A 262 3.52 -12.83 6.62
CA TYR A 262 4.64 -13.36 7.39
C TYR A 262 4.94 -12.39 8.53
N LYS A 263 4.40 -12.68 9.72
CA LYS A 263 4.57 -11.83 10.89
C LYS A 263 5.98 -11.95 11.45
N VAL A 264 6.74 -10.85 11.41
CA VAL A 264 8.14 -10.77 11.88
C VAL A 264 8.37 -9.62 12.86
N CYS A 265 7.45 -8.66 12.91
CA CYS A 265 7.50 -7.50 13.81
C CYS A 265 6.60 -7.74 15.03
N TRP A 266 7.12 -7.43 16.22
CA TRP A 266 6.45 -7.73 17.50
C TRP A 266 6.39 -6.51 18.43
N PRO A 267 5.33 -6.35 19.25
CA PRO A 267 5.26 -5.27 20.22
C PRO A 267 6.40 -5.35 21.23
N ASN A 268 7.12 -4.25 21.42
CA ASN A 268 8.13 -4.08 22.47
C ASN A 268 7.86 -2.75 23.21
N THR A 269 8.65 -2.42 24.23
CA THR A 269 8.61 -1.10 24.88
C THR A 269 9.26 -0.03 23.99
N GLY A 270 8.55 0.37 22.93
CA GLY A 270 9.03 1.31 21.91
C GLY A 270 8.44 0.99 20.54
N GLU A 271 9.22 1.23 19.48
CA GLU A 271 8.86 0.79 18.13
C GLU A 271 8.88 -0.76 18.03
N GLY A 272 8.05 -1.31 17.13
CA GLY A 272 7.88 -2.75 16.99
C GLY A 272 9.17 -3.45 16.55
N ALA A 273 9.63 -4.43 17.33
CA ALA A 273 10.88 -5.12 17.06
C ALA A 273 10.71 -6.16 15.94
N CYS A 274 11.26 -5.85 14.77
CA CYS A 274 11.41 -6.77 13.64
C CYS A 274 12.87 -7.28 13.62
N THR A 275 13.14 -8.50 14.11
CA THR A 275 14.53 -8.99 14.21
C THR A 275 15.02 -9.59 12.89
N ASP A 276 16.31 -9.39 12.56
CA ASP A 276 16.92 -9.99 11.35
C ASP A 276 16.76 -11.52 11.33
N ALA A 277 16.89 -12.20 12.46
CA ALA A 277 16.71 -13.65 12.54
C ALA A 277 15.29 -14.10 12.14
N ASP A 278 14.26 -13.34 12.53
CA ASP A 278 12.87 -13.62 12.17
C ASP A 278 12.56 -13.17 10.73
N ILE A 279 13.10 -12.03 10.27
CA ILE A 279 13.00 -11.53 8.88
C ILE A 279 13.64 -12.52 7.90
N MET A 280 14.89 -12.95 8.14
CA MET A 280 15.60 -13.90 7.29
C MET A 280 14.87 -15.25 7.23
N LYS A 281 14.30 -15.72 8.35
CA LYS A 281 13.54 -16.97 8.37
C LYS A 281 12.18 -16.87 7.67
N ALA A 282 11.52 -15.72 7.75
CA ALA A 282 10.32 -15.43 6.97
C ALA A 282 10.61 -15.33 5.46
N MET A 283 11.74 -14.73 5.08
CA MET A 283 12.17 -14.62 3.68
C MET A 283 12.43 -16.02 3.08
N ASP A 284 13.17 -16.87 3.78
CA ASP A 284 13.40 -18.28 3.41
C ASP A 284 12.07 -19.03 3.22
N ALA A 285 11.13 -18.87 4.16
CA ALA A 285 9.79 -19.45 4.05
C ALA A 285 9.02 -18.90 2.84
N ALA A 286 9.04 -17.59 2.58
CA ALA A 286 8.32 -16.98 1.47
C ALA A 286 8.86 -17.41 0.10
N ILE A 287 10.19 -17.51 -0.05
CA ILE A 287 10.85 -18.04 -1.24
C ILE A 287 10.45 -19.51 -1.47
N HIS A 288 10.48 -20.34 -0.43
CA HIS A 288 10.05 -21.74 -0.51
C HIS A 288 8.57 -21.88 -0.90
N ASP A 289 7.71 -21.06 -0.30
CA ASP A 289 6.26 -21.12 -0.47
C ASP A 289 5.79 -20.73 -1.89
N GLY A 290 6.63 -20.01 -2.64
CA GLY A 290 6.42 -19.70 -4.06
C GLY A 290 5.74 -18.36 -4.34
N VAL A 291 6.03 -17.34 -3.54
CA VAL A 291 5.57 -15.95 -3.76
C VAL A 291 6.21 -15.33 -5.02
N ASP A 292 5.55 -14.36 -5.66
CA ASP A 292 6.13 -13.59 -6.78
C ASP A 292 6.70 -12.24 -6.34
N VAL A 293 6.11 -11.66 -5.28
CA VAL A 293 6.39 -10.31 -4.80
C VAL A 293 6.47 -10.33 -3.28
N ILE A 294 7.49 -9.68 -2.72
CA ILE A 294 7.64 -9.47 -1.28
C ILE A 294 7.64 -7.96 -1.01
N SER A 295 6.71 -7.55 -0.14
CA SER A 295 6.53 -6.19 0.33
C SER A 295 7.08 -6.07 1.76
N MET A 296 8.10 -5.24 1.96
CA MET A 296 8.72 -5.03 3.27
C MET A 296 8.61 -3.56 3.67
N SER A 297 7.64 -3.26 4.52
CA SER A 297 7.42 -1.93 5.09
C SER A 297 8.21 -1.75 6.39
N LEU A 298 9.46 -2.23 6.39
CA LEU A 298 10.38 -2.24 7.52
C LEU A 298 11.83 -1.99 7.05
N GLY A 299 12.73 -1.70 7.98
CA GLY A 299 14.15 -1.50 7.72
C GLY A 299 14.85 -0.85 8.92
N GLY A 300 16.17 -0.94 8.97
CA GLY A 300 17.00 -0.22 9.95
C GLY A 300 17.92 0.81 9.29
N ASP A 301 18.92 1.28 10.04
CA ASP A 301 20.02 2.07 9.47
C ASP A 301 20.79 1.26 8.42
N PRO A 302 21.20 1.86 7.29
CA PRO A 302 21.93 1.16 6.24
C PRO A 302 23.35 0.76 6.72
N SER A 303 23.68 -0.53 6.60
CA SER A 303 24.98 -1.11 6.96
C SER A 303 25.61 -1.89 5.79
N ASP A 304 26.78 -2.48 5.99
CA ASP A 304 27.43 -3.34 4.99
C ASP A 304 26.50 -4.48 4.55
N TYR A 305 26.43 -4.79 3.25
CA TYR A 305 25.47 -5.75 2.71
C TYR A 305 25.61 -7.18 3.28
N PHE A 306 26.76 -7.53 3.86
CA PHE A 306 26.99 -8.85 4.48
C PHE A 306 26.87 -8.79 6.02
N SER A 307 26.54 -7.63 6.58
CA SER A 307 26.10 -7.41 7.96
C SER A 307 24.60 -7.08 8.07
N ASP A 308 23.91 -6.89 6.95
CA ASP A 308 22.48 -6.56 6.83
C ASP A 308 21.66 -7.83 6.48
N GLY A 309 20.83 -8.29 7.42
CA GLY A 309 19.97 -9.48 7.22
C GLY A 309 18.90 -9.29 6.15
N ILE A 310 18.44 -8.06 5.91
CA ILE A 310 17.54 -7.72 4.80
C ILE A 310 18.31 -7.80 3.47
N ALA A 311 19.49 -7.19 3.35
CA ALA A 311 20.29 -7.23 2.14
C ALA A 311 20.61 -8.68 1.72
N ILE A 312 21.11 -9.51 2.64
CA ILE A 312 21.40 -10.94 2.40
C ILE A 312 20.14 -11.67 1.92
N SER A 313 19.06 -11.62 2.71
CA SER A 313 17.88 -12.46 2.45
C SER A 313 17.12 -12.02 1.19
N THR A 314 17.09 -10.72 0.89
CA THR A 314 16.47 -10.19 -0.34
C THR A 314 17.27 -10.50 -1.60
N TYR A 315 18.60 -10.66 -1.53
CA TYR A 315 19.39 -11.19 -2.65
C TYR A 315 18.94 -12.62 -3.00
N HIS A 316 18.76 -13.47 -1.98
CA HIS A 316 18.28 -14.85 -2.15
C HIS A 316 16.86 -14.93 -2.73
N ALA A 317 16.02 -13.92 -2.50
CA ALA A 317 14.71 -13.79 -3.15
C ALA A 317 14.83 -13.37 -4.63
N VAL A 318 15.59 -12.30 -4.91
CA VAL A 318 15.73 -11.74 -6.27
C VAL A 318 16.34 -12.73 -7.26
N ARG A 319 17.36 -13.50 -6.84
CA ARG A 319 17.94 -14.57 -7.69
C ARG A 319 16.99 -15.74 -7.97
N ARG A 320 15.89 -15.88 -7.21
CA ARG A 320 14.81 -16.85 -7.47
C ARG A 320 13.67 -16.26 -8.32
N GLY A 321 13.82 -15.04 -8.82
CA GLY A 321 12.82 -14.33 -9.62
C GLY A 321 11.74 -13.62 -8.79
N VAL A 322 11.86 -13.61 -7.46
CA VAL A 322 10.94 -12.91 -6.56
C VAL A 322 11.29 -11.43 -6.52
N VAL A 323 10.32 -10.56 -6.75
CA VAL A 323 10.56 -9.11 -6.73
C VAL A 323 10.41 -8.58 -5.31
N VAL A 324 11.48 -8.00 -4.75
CA VAL A 324 11.44 -7.37 -3.42
C VAL A 324 11.25 -5.85 -3.54
N VAL A 325 10.29 -5.33 -2.79
CA VAL A 325 10.01 -3.90 -2.65
C VAL A 325 10.09 -3.53 -1.18
N CYS A 326 10.89 -2.51 -0.84
CA CYS A 326 11.05 -2.04 0.53
C CYS A 326 10.70 -0.55 0.69
N SER A 327 10.26 -0.16 1.88
CA SER A 327 10.17 1.25 2.30
C SER A 327 11.55 1.92 2.38
N ALA A 328 11.66 3.18 1.96
CA ALA A 328 12.92 3.94 2.02
C ALA A 328 13.31 4.42 3.44
N GLY A 329 12.39 4.41 4.40
CA GLY A 329 12.59 4.95 5.76
C GLY A 329 11.79 6.23 6.01
N ASN A 330 11.56 6.56 7.28
CA ASN A 330 10.74 7.71 7.71
C ASN A 330 11.56 8.77 8.49
N SER A 331 12.87 8.84 8.23
CA SER A 331 13.85 9.65 8.98
C SER A 331 14.32 10.90 8.22
N GLY A 332 13.59 11.30 7.18
CA GLY A 332 13.82 12.57 6.45
C GLY A 332 13.39 13.81 7.25
N PRO A 333 13.66 15.03 6.73
CA PRO A 333 14.13 15.34 5.38
C PRO A 333 15.65 15.38 5.21
N THR A 334 16.43 15.16 6.28
CA THR A 334 17.91 15.20 6.23
C THR A 334 18.48 14.19 5.23
N ALA A 335 19.57 14.56 4.55
CA ALA A 335 20.27 13.69 3.60
C ALA A 335 20.92 12.45 4.26
N LYS A 336 21.17 11.39 3.47
CA LYS A 336 21.74 10.10 3.90
C LYS A 336 20.93 9.33 4.95
N THR A 337 19.61 9.51 4.96
CA THR A 337 18.67 8.86 5.90
C THR A 337 17.96 7.64 5.30
N VAL A 338 18.29 7.27 4.05
CA VAL A 338 17.65 6.18 3.30
C VAL A 338 18.12 4.79 3.73
N SER A 339 17.16 3.96 4.11
CA SER A 339 17.31 2.53 4.46
C SER A 339 17.16 1.62 3.23
N ASN A 340 17.36 0.32 3.41
CA ASN A 340 17.11 -0.72 2.38
C ASN A 340 17.85 -0.43 1.06
N VAL A 341 19.15 -0.12 1.15
CA VAL A 341 19.92 0.50 0.05
C VAL A 341 20.50 -0.47 -0.99
N ALA A 342 20.34 -1.77 -0.81
CA ALA A 342 20.93 -2.79 -1.69
C ALA A 342 20.44 -2.69 -3.16
N PRO A 343 21.30 -2.95 -4.16
CA PRO A 343 21.01 -2.71 -5.58
C PRO A 343 20.12 -3.79 -6.22
N TRP A 344 19.65 -4.78 -5.47
CA TRP A 344 18.60 -5.74 -5.90
C TRP A 344 17.21 -5.37 -5.37
N ILE A 345 17.11 -4.55 -4.32
CA ILE A 345 15.85 -4.05 -3.75
C ILE A 345 15.27 -2.92 -4.63
N ILE A 346 13.94 -2.80 -4.67
CA ILE A 346 13.23 -1.58 -5.10
C ILE A 346 12.87 -0.75 -3.86
N SER A 347 13.57 0.36 -3.62
CA SER A 347 13.44 1.17 -2.39
C SER A 347 12.54 2.39 -2.66
N VAL A 348 11.47 2.56 -1.87
CA VAL A 348 10.34 3.44 -2.22
C VAL A 348 10.16 4.61 -1.24
N GLY A 349 10.27 5.84 -1.74
CA GLY A 349 10.00 7.06 -0.99
C GLY A 349 8.51 7.45 -0.98
N ALA A 350 8.12 8.29 -0.02
CA ALA A 350 6.73 8.68 0.22
C ALA A 350 6.42 10.08 -0.35
N SER A 351 5.24 10.19 -0.95
CA SER A 351 4.73 11.44 -1.51
C SER A 351 3.22 11.59 -1.33
N THR A 352 2.74 12.83 -1.41
CA THR A 352 1.32 13.18 -1.27
C THR A 352 0.49 12.78 -2.49
N ILE A 353 -0.83 12.70 -2.29
CA ILE A 353 -1.82 12.59 -3.37
C ILE A 353 -2.64 13.87 -3.46
N ASP A 354 -3.43 14.03 -4.51
CA ASP A 354 -4.34 15.17 -4.69
C ASP A 354 -5.60 15.14 -3.77
N ARG A 355 -5.52 14.46 -2.62
CA ARG A 355 -6.54 14.43 -1.56
C ARG A 355 -5.97 15.03 -0.28
N GLU A 356 -6.78 15.87 0.36
CA GLU A 356 -6.46 16.53 1.62
C GLU A 356 -7.64 16.41 2.60
N PHE A 357 -7.38 16.10 3.87
CA PHE A 357 -8.40 15.98 4.91
C PHE A 357 -8.46 17.25 5.76
N ARG A 358 -9.26 18.25 5.35
CA ARG A 358 -9.23 19.57 5.98
C ARG A 358 -10.11 19.64 7.22
N ALA A 359 -9.54 20.17 8.30
CA ALA A 359 -10.18 20.58 9.53
C ALA A 359 -9.60 21.95 9.94
N ASN A 360 -10.08 23.02 9.28
CA ASN A 360 -9.61 24.38 9.50
C ASN A 360 -9.93 24.89 10.91
N VAL A 361 -9.08 25.78 11.45
CA VAL A 361 -9.37 26.57 12.65
C VAL A 361 -9.99 27.90 12.22
N ASN A 362 -11.21 28.18 12.68
CA ASN A 362 -11.89 29.45 12.47
C ASN A 362 -11.77 30.29 13.74
N LEU A 363 -11.06 31.42 13.66
CA LEU A 363 -10.79 32.33 14.79
C LEU A 363 -11.82 33.46 14.86
N LYS A 364 -12.04 34.00 16.07
CA LYS A 364 -13.08 35.02 16.35
C LYS A 364 -12.83 36.38 15.69
N ASN A 365 -11.59 36.65 15.26
CA ASN A 365 -11.26 37.82 14.43
C ASN A 365 -11.53 37.61 12.92
N GLY A 366 -12.09 36.47 12.52
CA GLY A 366 -12.36 36.12 11.12
C GLY A 366 -11.19 35.45 10.39
N LEU A 367 -10.02 35.28 11.03
CA LEU A 367 -8.90 34.55 10.44
C LEU A 367 -9.24 33.05 10.38
N VAL A 368 -9.17 32.47 9.18
CA VAL A 368 -9.32 31.04 8.94
C VAL A 368 -7.94 30.44 8.66
N ILE A 369 -7.46 29.62 9.58
CA ILE A 369 -6.20 28.88 9.45
C ILE A 369 -6.49 27.50 8.87
N LYS A 370 -5.68 27.08 7.90
CA LYS A 370 -5.84 25.79 7.22
C LYS A 370 -5.25 24.69 8.09
N GLY A 371 -6.00 23.62 8.33
CA GLY A 371 -5.55 22.50 9.16
C GLY A 371 -5.99 21.15 8.62
N THR A 372 -5.34 20.08 9.09
CA THR A 372 -5.56 18.70 8.63
C THR A 372 -5.83 17.75 9.81
N SER A 373 -6.77 16.82 9.65
CA SER A 373 -7.21 15.88 10.69
C SER A 373 -8.20 14.82 10.17
N VAL A 374 -8.35 13.68 10.85
CA VAL A 374 -9.58 12.86 10.78
C VAL A 374 -10.26 12.65 12.15
N ALA A 375 -9.87 13.43 13.16
CA ALA A 375 -10.51 13.39 14.47
C ALA A 375 -12.02 13.75 14.42
N ALA A 376 -12.75 13.34 15.47
CA ALA A 376 -14.16 13.65 15.62
C ALA A 376 -14.42 15.17 15.62
N ALA A 377 -15.58 15.59 15.11
CA ALA A 377 -15.95 17.00 15.03
C ALA A 377 -16.35 17.58 16.40
N MET A 378 -16.00 18.85 16.66
CA MET A 378 -16.54 19.61 17.78
C MET A 378 -17.79 20.41 17.38
N PRO A 379 -18.69 20.75 18.33
CA PRO A 379 -19.80 21.67 18.08
C PRO A 379 -19.31 23.03 17.56
N GLN A 380 -19.93 23.57 16.52
CA GLN A 380 -19.47 24.80 15.85
C GLN A 380 -19.92 26.07 16.61
N LYS A 381 -19.35 26.26 17.80
CA LYS A 381 -19.42 27.50 18.59
C LYS A 381 -18.00 27.95 18.97
N PHE A 382 -17.81 29.22 19.31
CA PHE A 382 -16.52 29.70 19.79
C PHE A 382 -16.18 29.15 21.18
N TYR A 383 -14.94 28.69 21.35
CA TYR A 383 -14.33 28.30 22.61
C TYR A 383 -13.05 29.11 22.83
N PRO A 384 -12.64 29.41 24.08
CA PRO A 384 -11.33 30.00 24.36
C PRO A 384 -10.20 29.10 23.86
N ILE A 385 -9.13 29.72 23.37
CA ILE A 385 -7.89 29.04 22.98
C ILE A 385 -6.81 29.41 23.99
N VAL A 386 -5.98 28.44 24.40
CA VAL A 386 -4.86 28.65 25.30
C VAL A 386 -3.58 28.01 24.75
N ASN A 387 -2.46 28.74 24.82
CA ASN A 387 -1.15 28.20 24.51
C ASN A 387 -0.69 27.30 25.66
N SER A 388 -0.19 26.10 25.34
CA SER A 388 0.28 25.13 26.33
C SER A 388 1.42 25.67 27.22
N ALA A 389 2.25 26.59 26.72
CA ALA A 389 3.26 27.28 27.52
C ALA A 389 2.68 28.10 28.69
N ASP A 390 1.53 28.75 28.48
CA ASP A 390 0.81 29.52 29.50
C ASP A 390 -0.02 28.60 30.41
N ALA A 391 -0.52 27.50 29.84
CA ALA A 391 -1.23 26.44 30.56
C ALA A 391 -0.32 25.47 31.33
N ARG A 392 0.98 25.77 31.46
CA ARG A 392 1.99 24.93 32.11
C ARG A 392 1.67 24.63 33.58
N ALA A 393 1.88 23.37 33.99
CA ALA A 393 1.82 22.93 35.38
C ALA A 393 3.03 23.43 36.20
N SER A 394 2.84 23.60 37.51
CA SER A 394 3.88 24.06 38.44
C SER A 394 5.15 23.19 38.37
N ASN A 395 6.32 23.84 38.46
CA ASN A 395 7.65 23.23 38.44
C ASN A 395 8.06 22.46 37.16
N ILE A 396 7.27 22.49 36.09
CA ILE A 396 7.63 21.91 34.78
C ILE A 396 8.39 22.94 33.92
N THR A 397 9.21 22.49 32.95
CA THR A 397 9.88 23.39 31.98
C THR A 397 8.90 23.96 30.96
N GLY A 398 9.23 25.13 30.38
CA GLY A 398 8.44 25.71 29.28
C GLY A 398 8.35 24.77 28.07
N GLN A 399 9.47 24.14 27.71
CA GLN A 399 9.58 23.21 26.58
C GLN A 399 8.66 21.98 26.72
N ASN A 400 8.62 21.35 27.91
CA ASN A 400 7.75 20.19 28.14
C ASN A 400 6.27 20.58 28.04
N ALA A 401 5.91 21.78 28.49
CA ALA A 401 4.56 22.32 28.34
C ALA A 401 4.22 22.58 26.88
N THR A 402 5.06 23.32 26.13
CA THR A 402 4.89 23.59 24.69
C THR A 402 4.74 22.29 23.87
N LEU A 403 5.44 21.22 24.25
CA LEU A 403 5.35 19.92 23.61
C LEU A 403 4.16 19.06 24.10
N CYS A 404 3.35 19.54 25.05
CA CYS A 404 2.24 18.78 25.67
C CYS A 404 2.67 17.37 26.12
N MET A 405 3.70 17.33 26.96
CA MET A 405 4.19 16.12 27.61
C MET A 405 3.24 15.64 28.72
N THR A 406 3.28 14.35 29.03
CA THR A 406 2.52 13.78 30.15
C THR A 406 2.83 14.50 31.46
N GLY A 407 1.79 15.06 32.10
CA GLY A 407 1.92 15.83 33.33
C GLY A 407 2.42 17.28 33.19
N SER A 408 2.66 17.80 31.97
CA SER A 408 3.17 19.17 31.79
C SER A 408 2.12 20.28 31.83
N ILE A 409 0.84 19.91 31.75
CA ILE A 409 -0.31 20.81 31.56
C ILE A 409 -1.16 20.87 32.82
N ASP A 410 -1.56 22.07 33.21
CA ASP A 410 -2.44 22.36 34.34
C ASP A 410 -3.92 22.24 33.92
N PRO A 411 -4.70 21.26 34.44
CA PRO A 411 -6.08 21.05 34.02
C PRO A 411 -6.98 22.28 34.24
N GLU A 412 -6.83 23.00 35.34
CA GLU A 412 -7.71 24.14 35.63
C GLU A 412 -7.41 25.35 34.71
N LYS A 413 -6.24 25.39 34.06
CA LYS A 413 -5.94 26.36 32.99
C LYS A 413 -6.52 25.96 31.63
N VAL A 414 -6.85 24.69 31.38
CA VAL A 414 -7.22 24.15 30.05
C VAL A 414 -8.67 23.69 29.94
N LYS A 415 -9.29 23.28 31.04
CA LYS A 415 -10.67 22.79 31.15
C LYS A 415 -11.67 23.65 30.36
N GLY A 416 -12.31 23.05 29.35
CA GLY A 416 -13.28 23.72 28.49
C GLY A 416 -12.71 24.56 27.33
N LYS A 417 -11.37 24.57 27.13
CA LYS A 417 -10.66 25.37 26.11
C LYS A 417 -10.05 24.48 25.01
N ILE A 418 -9.63 25.12 23.93
CA ILE A 418 -8.78 24.50 22.89
C ILE A 418 -7.32 24.70 23.28
N LEU A 419 -6.55 23.63 23.40
CA LEU A 419 -5.12 23.68 23.74
C LEU A 419 -4.25 23.77 22.48
N VAL A 420 -3.27 24.66 22.45
CA VAL A 420 -2.27 24.71 21.37
C VAL A 420 -0.97 24.03 21.82
N CYS A 421 -0.57 22.99 21.10
CA CYS A 421 0.63 22.17 21.33
C CYS A 421 1.56 22.26 20.11
N THR A 422 2.86 22.03 20.30
CA THR A 422 3.84 21.93 19.19
C THR A 422 4.29 20.48 18.97
N ARG A 423 4.50 20.11 17.70
CA ARG A 423 5.09 18.84 17.26
C ARG A 423 6.50 18.64 17.84
N GLY A 424 6.91 17.39 18.02
CA GLY A 424 8.26 17.01 18.44
C GLY A 424 8.29 16.13 19.70
N VAL A 425 9.35 15.31 19.79
CA VAL A 425 9.67 14.35 20.87
C VAL A 425 8.60 13.27 21.11
N ASN A 426 7.48 13.56 21.79
CA ASN A 426 6.37 12.62 21.93
C ASN A 426 5.45 12.61 20.68
N THR A 427 4.67 11.54 20.50
CA THR A 427 3.86 11.37 19.28
C THR A 427 2.77 12.46 19.15
N ARG A 428 2.28 12.67 17.94
CA ARG A 428 1.21 13.64 17.66
C ARG A 428 -0.10 13.28 18.37
N VAL A 429 -0.38 11.99 18.55
CA VAL A 429 -1.61 11.50 19.20
C VAL A 429 -1.56 11.63 20.72
N ASP A 430 -0.41 11.41 21.37
CA ASP A 430 -0.26 11.50 22.83
C ASP A 430 -0.42 12.92 23.35
N LYS A 431 0.00 13.93 22.56
CA LYS A 431 -0.30 15.35 22.85
C LYS A 431 -1.82 15.58 22.94
N GLY A 432 -2.59 14.86 22.12
CA GLY A 432 -4.05 14.85 22.17
C GLY A 432 -4.60 14.10 23.38
N GLU A 433 -3.98 13.01 23.81
CA GLU A 433 -4.34 12.33 25.07
C GLU A 433 -4.11 13.26 26.28
N VAL A 434 -2.94 13.91 26.35
CA VAL A 434 -2.62 14.91 27.40
C VAL A 434 -3.62 16.06 27.38
N ALA A 435 -4.00 16.58 26.20
CA ALA A 435 -5.03 17.60 26.09
C ALA A 435 -6.40 17.12 26.61
N ALA A 436 -6.82 15.90 26.24
CA ALA A 436 -8.09 15.32 26.68
C ALA A 436 -8.11 15.06 28.20
N ASN A 437 -7.04 14.50 28.76
CA ASN A 437 -6.88 14.23 30.19
C ASN A 437 -6.81 15.53 31.01
N ALA A 438 -6.31 16.64 30.44
CA ALA A 438 -6.37 17.98 31.02
C ALA A 438 -7.74 18.68 30.85
N GLY A 439 -8.74 18.02 30.25
CA GLY A 439 -10.10 18.57 30.08
C GLY A 439 -10.25 19.56 28.92
N ALA A 440 -9.34 19.56 27.94
CA ALA A 440 -9.50 20.34 26.71
C ALA A 440 -10.69 19.84 25.89
N VAL A 441 -11.39 20.76 25.22
CA VAL A 441 -12.47 20.43 24.27
C VAL A 441 -11.96 20.29 22.83
N GLY A 442 -10.69 20.63 22.59
CA GLY A 442 -9.99 20.35 21.36
C GLY A 442 -8.50 20.67 21.43
N MET A 443 -7.74 20.28 20.40
CA MET A 443 -6.31 20.56 20.28
C MET A 443 -5.95 21.15 18.91
N ILE A 444 -5.09 22.17 18.90
CA ILE A 444 -4.40 22.59 17.68
C ILE A 444 -2.93 22.21 17.82
N LEU A 445 -2.44 21.37 16.91
CA LEU A 445 -1.05 20.97 16.82
C LEU A 445 -0.33 21.83 15.78
N CYS A 446 0.59 22.68 16.22
CA CYS A 446 1.51 23.41 15.34
C CYS A 446 2.68 22.51 14.96
N ASN A 447 3.09 22.54 13.69
CA ASN A 447 4.40 22.02 13.29
C ASN A 447 5.54 22.81 13.97
N ASP A 448 6.63 22.09 14.26
CA ASP A 448 7.96 22.68 14.44
C ASP A 448 8.55 23.14 13.10
N GLU A 449 9.63 23.92 13.16
CA GLU A 449 10.30 24.51 11.99
C GLU A 449 10.82 23.46 11.00
N ALA A 450 11.43 22.36 11.48
CA ALA A 450 11.99 21.31 10.63
C ALA A 450 10.90 20.49 9.89
N SER A 451 9.70 20.42 10.46
CA SER A 451 8.52 19.81 9.83
C SER A 451 7.80 20.73 8.82
N ALA A 452 8.08 22.04 8.85
CA ALA A 452 7.60 23.06 7.91
C ALA A 452 6.11 22.93 7.54
N ASN A 453 5.79 22.53 6.29
CA ASN A 453 4.43 22.41 5.77
C ASN A 453 3.81 21.00 5.86
N GLU A 454 4.54 20.01 6.41
CA GLU A 454 4.04 18.63 6.48
C GLU A 454 2.97 18.48 7.57
N ILE A 455 1.70 18.44 7.16
CA ILE A 455 0.56 18.17 8.03
C ILE A 455 -0.05 16.79 7.72
N ILE A 456 -0.20 15.97 8.76
CA ILE A 456 -0.66 14.57 8.67
C ILE A 456 -2.07 14.49 9.27
N ALA A 457 -2.93 13.67 8.66
CA ALA A 457 -4.32 13.54 9.04
C ALA A 457 -4.51 12.46 10.11
N ASP A 458 -3.96 12.68 11.30
CA ASP A 458 -4.07 11.73 12.41
C ASP A 458 -5.51 11.60 12.94
N ALA A 459 -5.82 10.45 13.51
CA ALA A 459 -6.92 10.30 14.45
C ALA A 459 -6.47 10.80 15.84
N HIS A 460 -7.37 11.44 16.60
CA HIS A 460 -7.10 11.85 17.98
C HIS A 460 -8.26 11.45 18.90
N MET A 461 -8.01 11.44 20.22
CA MET A 461 -9.03 11.15 21.25
C MET A 461 -10.08 12.26 21.38
N LEU A 462 -9.68 13.51 21.18
CA LEU A 462 -10.53 14.70 21.14
C LEU A 462 -10.53 15.36 19.74
N PRO A 463 -11.45 16.30 19.45
CA PRO A 463 -11.42 17.10 18.23
C PRO A 463 -10.10 17.85 18.09
N ALA A 464 -9.32 17.57 17.05
CA ALA A 464 -7.98 18.12 16.90
C ALA A 464 -7.66 18.47 15.44
N THR A 465 -6.65 19.32 15.22
CA THR A 465 -6.14 19.63 13.88
C THR A 465 -4.66 19.99 13.88
N HIS A 466 -3.94 19.55 12.83
CA HIS A 466 -2.53 19.79 12.59
C HIS A 466 -2.36 20.93 11.56
N ILE A 467 -1.57 21.96 11.90
CA ILE A 467 -1.31 23.15 11.08
C ILE A 467 0.19 23.32 10.80
N THR A 468 0.54 24.02 9.71
CA THR A 468 1.95 24.25 9.31
C THR A 468 2.69 25.15 10.30
N TYR A 469 4.02 25.19 10.22
CA TYR A 469 4.84 26.06 11.08
C TYR A 469 4.45 27.54 10.93
N GLU A 470 4.36 28.05 9.70
CA GLU A 470 3.93 29.44 9.43
C GLU A 470 2.52 29.74 9.98
N ASP A 471 1.58 28.82 9.82
CA ASP A 471 0.21 28.98 10.32
C ASP A 471 0.16 28.90 11.85
N GLY A 472 1.07 28.13 12.47
CA GLY A 472 1.35 28.16 13.89
C GLY A 472 1.84 29.52 14.38
N LEU A 473 2.76 30.17 13.66
CA LEU A 473 3.21 31.54 13.99
C LEU A 473 2.05 32.54 13.89
N LYS A 474 1.20 32.44 12.86
CA LYS A 474 0.00 33.27 12.69
C LYS A 474 -1.00 33.07 13.85
N LEU A 475 -1.18 31.83 14.32
CA LEU A 475 -2.01 31.51 15.49
C LEU A 475 -1.42 32.09 16.78
N LEU A 476 -0.13 31.87 17.06
CA LEU A 476 0.53 32.38 18.27
C LEU A 476 0.49 33.92 18.31
N HIS A 477 0.66 34.60 17.17
CA HIS A 477 0.49 36.04 17.07
C HIS A 477 -0.95 36.49 17.39
N TYR A 478 -1.98 35.74 16.97
CA TYR A 478 -3.36 36.01 17.36
C TYR A 478 -3.59 35.84 18.87
N LEU A 479 -3.03 34.80 19.50
CA LEU A 479 -3.16 34.59 20.95
C LEU A 479 -2.52 35.74 21.74
N ALA A 480 -1.29 36.14 21.39
CA ALA A 480 -0.56 37.20 22.08
C ALA A 480 -1.22 38.58 21.97
N ASN A 481 -1.99 38.84 20.91
CA ASN A 481 -2.63 40.13 20.64
C ASN A 481 -4.13 40.17 20.95
N SER A 482 -4.71 39.13 21.57
CA SER A 482 -6.14 39.08 21.89
C SER A 482 -6.40 39.03 23.39
N LYS A 483 -7.34 39.86 23.87
CA LYS A 483 -7.83 39.82 25.26
C LYS A 483 -8.81 38.66 25.52
N ASP A 484 -9.34 38.06 24.46
CA ASP A 484 -10.28 36.94 24.49
C ASP A 484 -10.06 36.08 23.22
N PRO A 485 -8.93 35.34 23.16
CA PRO A 485 -8.62 34.50 22.02
C PRO A 485 -9.59 33.33 21.95
N GLN A 486 -10.40 33.27 20.89
CA GLN A 486 -11.41 32.23 20.71
C GLN A 486 -11.43 31.70 19.27
N GLY A 487 -11.83 30.44 19.12
CA GLY A 487 -12.00 29.79 17.82
C GLY A 487 -12.76 28.47 17.92
N TYR A 488 -12.83 27.75 16.80
CA TYR A 488 -13.27 26.36 16.72
C TYR A 488 -12.62 25.64 15.54
N ILE A 489 -12.53 24.31 15.64
CA ILE A 489 -12.06 23.43 14.57
C ILE A 489 -13.28 22.98 13.75
N THR A 490 -13.20 23.09 12.43
CA THR A 490 -14.27 22.65 11.52
C THR A 490 -14.28 21.12 11.38
N PRO A 491 -15.46 20.49 11.16
CA PRO A 491 -15.54 19.03 10.93
C PRO A 491 -14.65 18.58 9.75
N SER A 492 -13.89 17.50 9.93
CA SER A 492 -13.00 16.98 8.88
C SER A 492 -13.75 16.65 7.60
N LYS A 493 -13.24 17.12 6.46
CA LYS A 493 -13.77 16.83 5.12
C LYS A 493 -12.64 16.53 4.15
N ALA A 494 -12.82 15.50 3.32
CA ALA A 494 -11.89 15.19 2.24
C ALA A 494 -12.13 16.10 1.03
N PHE A 495 -11.11 16.85 0.63
CA PHE A 495 -11.06 17.64 -0.59
C PHE A 495 -10.20 16.90 -1.62
N LEU A 496 -10.56 16.99 -2.91
CA LEU A 496 -9.84 16.36 -4.02
C LEU A 496 -9.28 17.42 -4.97
N GLN A 497 -8.40 17.00 -5.89
CA GLN A 497 -7.73 17.83 -6.88
C GLN A 497 -6.87 18.96 -6.28
N THR A 498 -6.30 18.72 -5.09
CA THR A 498 -5.37 19.66 -4.45
C THR A 498 -4.09 19.83 -5.27
N LYS A 499 -3.48 21.01 -5.18
CA LYS A 499 -2.31 21.42 -5.97
C LYS A 499 -1.30 22.15 -5.07
N PRO A 500 0.01 21.96 -5.26
CA PRO A 500 0.64 20.93 -6.11
C PRO A 500 0.46 19.52 -5.53
N ALA A 501 0.42 18.50 -6.41
CA ALA A 501 0.49 17.09 -6.02
C ALA A 501 1.08 16.22 -7.17
N PRO A 502 2.01 15.29 -6.90
CA PRO A 502 2.56 14.97 -5.58
C PRO A 502 3.59 16.00 -5.12
N VAL A 503 3.77 16.07 -3.81
CA VAL A 503 4.87 16.73 -3.09
C VAL A 503 5.55 15.65 -2.24
N MET A 504 6.85 15.78 -1.96
CA MET A 504 7.52 14.86 -1.03
C MET A 504 6.91 14.95 0.37
N ALA A 505 6.87 13.83 1.10
CA ALA A 505 6.74 13.88 2.55
C ALA A 505 8.07 14.37 3.16
N ALA A 506 8.02 15.20 4.21
CA ALA A 506 9.24 15.62 4.91
C ALA A 506 9.89 14.39 5.55
N PHE A 507 9.11 13.54 6.23
CA PHE A 507 9.58 12.31 6.85
C PHE A 507 10.20 11.32 5.86
N SER A 508 9.89 11.36 4.55
CA SER A 508 10.43 10.38 3.60
C SER A 508 11.96 10.44 3.63
N SER A 509 12.62 9.35 4.00
CA SER A 509 14.09 9.29 4.03
C SER A 509 14.73 9.59 2.67
N ARG A 510 15.94 10.17 2.70
CA ARG A 510 16.64 10.77 1.55
C ARG A 510 18.01 10.13 1.30
N GLY A 511 18.41 10.10 0.03
CA GLY A 511 19.76 9.76 -0.40
C GLY A 511 20.81 10.85 -0.05
N PRO A 512 22.06 10.71 -0.52
CA PRO A 512 22.60 9.55 -1.26
C PRO A 512 22.62 8.27 -0.45
N ASN A 513 22.79 7.14 -1.14
CA ASN A 513 23.13 5.85 -0.54
C ASN A 513 24.48 5.99 0.21
N SER A 514 24.50 5.67 1.51
CA SER A 514 25.69 5.74 2.37
C SER A 514 26.71 4.62 2.13
N ILE A 515 26.25 3.45 1.69
CA ILE A 515 27.05 2.22 1.53
C ILE A 515 27.63 2.10 0.14
N THR A 516 26.90 2.56 -0.89
CA THR A 516 27.42 2.63 -2.26
C THR A 516 26.86 3.85 -2.99
N PRO A 517 27.49 5.03 -2.85
CA PRO A 517 27.03 6.29 -3.46
C PRO A 517 26.84 6.26 -4.99
N GLN A 518 27.46 5.31 -5.69
CA GLN A 518 27.28 5.05 -7.13
C GLN A 518 25.86 4.53 -7.49
N ILE A 519 25.09 4.04 -6.51
CA ILE A 519 23.73 3.54 -6.67
C ILE A 519 22.74 4.56 -6.08
N LEU A 520 21.95 5.21 -6.94
CA LEU A 520 20.92 6.15 -6.54
C LEU A 520 19.85 5.46 -5.68
N LYS A 521 19.53 6.07 -4.53
CA LYS A 521 18.40 5.70 -3.65
C LYS A 521 17.71 6.97 -3.12
N PRO A 522 16.37 6.95 -2.91
CA PRO A 522 15.43 5.88 -3.26
C PRO A 522 15.31 5.70 -4.79
N ASP A 523 14.66 4.62 -5.25
CA ASP A 523 14.52 4.34 -6.69
C ASP A 523 13.36 5.13 -7.33
N VAL A 524 12.26 5.28 -6.58
CA VAL A 524 10.97 5.81 -7.05
C VAL A 524 10.14 6.31 -5.88
N ILE A 525 9.17 7.20 -6.12
CA ILE A 525 8.15 7.59 -5.12
C ILE A 525 6.74 7.14 -5.51
N ALA A 526 5.93 6.92 -4.49
CA ALA A 526 4.52 6.52 -4.62
C ALA A 526 3.66 7.22 -3.54
N PRO A 527 2.32 7.08 -3.61
CA PRO A 527 1.41 7.56 -2.57
C PRO A 527 1.75 6.98 -1.19
N GLY A 528 2.18 7.84 -0.26
CA GLY A 528 2.60 7.45 1.10
C GLY A 528 2.11 8.36 2.21
N VAL A 529 1.24 9.33 1.90
CA VAL A 529 0.68 10.28 2.89
C VAL A 529 -0.84 10.21 2.87
N ASN A 530 -1.44 10.11 4.07
CA ASN A 530 -2.88 10.09 4.32
C ASN A 530 -3.62 9.02 3.49
N ILE A 531 -3.11 7.78 3.50
CA ILE A 531 -3.61 6.64 2.73
C ILE A 531 -4.67 5.87 3.54
N ILE A 532 -5.87 5.67 2.97
CA ILE A 532 -6.89 4.80 3.57
C ILE A 532 -6.73 3.39 3.03
N ALA A 533 -6.51 2.43 3.93
CA ALA A 533 -6.57 0.99 3.67
C ALA A 533 -7.23 0.27 4.86
N ALA A 534 -7.32 -1.06 4.82
CA ALA A 534 -7.88 -1.79 5.95
C ALA A 534 -6.96 -1.69 7.17
N TYR A 535 -7.55 -1.76 8.36
CA TYR A 535 -6.82 -1.76 9.62
C TYR A 535 -7.24 -2.97 10.46
N SER A 536 -6.44 -3.35 11.45
CA SER A 536 -6.84 -4.45 12.34
C SER A 536 -7.91 -3.97 13.31
N GLU A 537 -9.00 -4.73 13.48
CA GLU A 537 -10.02 -4.40 14.47
C GLU A 537 -9.59 -4.82 15.90
N GLY A 538 -8.34 -5.29 16.04
CA GLY A 538 -7.64 -5.46 17.33
C GLY A 538 -6.90 -4.19 17.79
N ALA A 539 -6.38 -3.38 16.87
CA ALA A 539 -5.66 -2.13 17.16
C ALA A 539 -6.56 -0.89 17.16
N SER A 540 -6.11 0.17 17.81
CA SER A 540 -6.85 1.42 17.94
C SER A 540 -6.53 2.41 16.81
N PRO A 541 -7.45 3.33 16.45
CA PRO A 541 -7.23 4.35 15.42
C PRO A 541 -5.96 5.21 15.58
N THR A 542 -5.45 5.35 16.81
CA THR A 542 -4.23 6.09 17.16
C THR A 542 -2.97 5.22 17.23
N GLY A 543 -3.10 3.89 17.12
CA GLY A 543 -2.05 2.92 17.47
C GLY A 543 -1.80 2.75 18.97
N GLN A 544 -2.48 3.50 19.83
CA GLN A 544 -2.18 3.60 21.26
C GLN A 544 -3.11 2.77 22.15
N VAL A 545 -2.54 2.21 23.23
CA VAL A 545 -3.23 1.28 24.14
C VAL A 545 -4.37 1.91 24.95
N TYR A 546 -4.35 3.23 25.15
CA TYR A 546 -5.41 3.97 25.85
C TYR A 546 -6.66 4.21 24.99
N ASP A 547 -6.57 4.09 23.66
CA ASP A 547 -7.71 4.25 22.77
C ASP A 547 -8.47 2.92 22.62
N THR A 548 -9.71 2.91 23.11
CA THR A 548 -10.60 1.74 23.10
C THR A 548 -11.46 1.63 21.83
N ARG A 549 -11.43 2.64 20.94
CA ARG A 549 -12.13 2.61 19.65
C ARG A 549 -11.50 1.56 18.74
N ARG A 550 -12.29 0.94 17.85
CA ARG A 550 -11.82 0.00 16.82
C ARG A 550 -12.50 0.34 15.49
N ILE A 551 -11.76 0.30 14.39
CA ILE A 551 -12.24 0.65 13.04
C ILE A 551 -11.67 -0.30 11.98
N PRO A 552 -12.47 -0.74 10.97
CA PRO A 552 -12.00 -1.68 9.95
C PRO A 552 -11.13 -1.03 8.84
N TYR A 553 -11.05 0.29 8.83
CA TYR A 553 -10.27 1.11 7.88
C TYR A 553 -9.69 2.30 8.64
N ASN A 554 -8.39 2.56 8.49
CA ASN A 554 -7.69 3.71 9.09
C ASN A 554 -6.93 4.51 8.02
N VAL A 555 -6.42 5.67 8.39
CA VAL A 555 -5.62 6.55 7.53
C VAL A 555 -4.20 6.70 8.08
N ASP A 556 -3.23 6.19 7.34
CA ASP A 556 -1.83 6.14 7.78
C ASP A 556 -0.91 6.87 6.79
N SER A 557 0.27 7.26 7.27
CA SER A 557 1.31 7.95 6.51
C SER A 557 2.69 7.35 6.81
N GLY A 558 3.45 7.05 5.76
CA GLY A 558 4.79 6.46 5.84
C GLY A 558 5.30 6.01 4.48
N THR A 559 6.62 5.83 4.34
CA THR A 559 7.18 5.03 3.25
C THR A 559 6.66 3.59 3.28
N SER A 560 6.26 3.12 4.46
CA SER A 560 5.46 1.92 4.70
C SER A 560 4.15 1.82 3.91
N MET A 561 3.53 2.95 3.53
CA MET A 561 2.32 2.96 2.69
C MET A 561 2.68 3.17 1.21
N ALA A 562 3.85 3.73 0.91
CA ALA A 562 4.36 3.86 -0.46
C ALA A 562 4.89 2.53 -1.04
N CYS A 563 5.64 1.76 -0.23
CA CYS A 563 6.12 0.41 -0.53
C CYS A 563 5.02 -0.50 -1.12
N PRO A 564 3.88 -0.76 -0.43
CA PRO A 564 2.83 -1.63 -0.94
C PRO A 564 2.12 -1.08 -2.18
N HIS A 565 2.11 0.24 -2.44
CA HIS A 565 1.66 0.74 -3.73
C HIS A 565 2.56 0.26 -4.87
N ILE A 566 3.89 0.26 -4.69
CA ILE A 566 4.82 -0.31 -5.67
C ILE A 566 4.68 -1.83 -5.75
N SER A 567 4.59 -2.55 -4.62
CA SER A 567 4.37 -4.01 -4.58
C SER A 567 3.10 -4.43 -5.33
N GLY A 568 2.02 -3.67 -5.15
CA GLY A 568 0.76 -3.88 -5.86
C GLY A 568 0.85 -3.63 -7.37
N ILE A 569 1.71 -2.70 -7.82
CA ILE A 569 2.01 -2.46 -9.25
C ILE A 569 2.88 -3.58 -9.81
N VAL A 570 3.91 -4.00 -9.08
CA VAL A 570 4.76 -5.16 -9.41
C VAL A 570 3.90 -6.41 -9.62
N GLY A 571 2.89 -6.63 -8.77
CA GLY A 571 1.93 -7.73 -8.96
C GLY A 571 1.16 -7.68 -10.28
N LEU A 572 0.80 -6.49 -10.76
CA LEU A 572 0.18 -6.32 -12.08
C LEU A 572 1.21 -6.57 -13.20
N LEU A 573 2.44 -6.09 -13.05
CA LEU A 573 3.50 -6.27 -14.04
C LEU A 573 3.91 -7.73 -14.20
N ARG A 574 4.05 -8.50 -13.10
CA ARG A 574 4.27 -9.96 -13.12
C ARG A 574 3.13 -10.72 -13.83
N SER A 575 1.90 -10.19 -13.83
CA SER A 575 0.77 -10.80 -14.52
C SER A 575 0.71 -10.51 -16.03
N VAL A 576 1.37 -9.46 -16.53
CA VAL A 576 1.47 -9.17 -17.98
C VAL A 576 2.79 -9.61 -18.59
N HIS A 577 3.87 -9.63 -17.80
CA HIS A 577 5.22 -10.05 -18.18
C HIS A 577 5.78 -11.05 -17.15
N PRO A 578 5.26 -12.31 -17.12
CA PRO A 578 5.74 -13.33 -16.18
C PRO A 578 7.19 -13.78 -16.46
N ASP A 579 7.69 -13.49 -17.67
CA ASP A 579 9.05 -13.68 -18.16
C ASP A 579 10.06 -12.62 -17.66
N TRP A 580 9.61 -11.47 -17.16
CA TRP A 580 10.53 -10.42 -16.72
C TRP A 580 11.21 -10.74 -15.38
N THR A 581 12.51 -10.45 -15.34
CA THR A 581 13.34 -10.45 -14.13
C THR A 581 12.89 -9.36 -13.15
N PRO A 582 13.25 -9.46 -11.85
CA PRO A 582 13.06 -8.36 -10.90
C PRO A 582 13.76 -7.05 -11.34
N ALA A 583 14.90 -7.16 -12.02
CA ALA A 583 15.64 -6.01 -12.55
C ALA A 583 14.89 -5.31 -13.70
N ALA A 584 14.36 -6.06 -14.66
CA ALA A 584 13.53 -5.54 -15.74
C ALA A 584 12.25 -4.87 -15.20
N ILE A 585 11.60 -5.46 -14.19
CA ILE A 585 10.42 -4.88 -13.54
C ILE A 585 10.76 -3.57 -12.80
N ARG A 586 11.85 -3.53 -12.02
CA ARG A 586 12.35 -2.29 -11.43
C ARG A 586 12.62 -1.25 -12.52
N SER A 587 13.32 -1.64 -13.58
CA SER A 587 13.69 -0.73 -14.66
C SER A 587 12.45 -0.14 -15.34
N ALA A 588 11.41 -0.93 -15.60
CA ALA A 588 10.15 -0.44 -16.16
C ALA A 588 9.41 0.55 -15.23
N ILE A 589 9.47 0.34 -13.91
CA ILE A 589 8.91 1.25 -12.90
C ILE A 589 9.69 2.57 -12.83
N VAL A 590 11.01 2.49 -12.71
CA VAL A 590 11.93 3.63 -12.57
C VAL A 590 11.94 4.48 -13.85
N THR A 591 12.19 3.85 -15.01
CA THR A 591 12.42 4.58 -16.26
C THR A 591 11.19 5.27 -16.83
N THR A 592 9.98 4.90 -16.39
CA THR A 592 8.72 5.49 -16.86
C THR A 592 8.10 6.50 -15.88
N ALA A 593 8.73 6.73 -14.72
CA ALA A 593 8.28 7.65 -13.67
C ALA A 593 8.32 9.14 -14.11
N ARG A 594 7.47 9.98 -13.49
CA ARG A 594 7.41 11.44 -13.73
C ARG A 594 8.08 12.23 -12.61
N VAL A 595 8.89 13.23 -12.98
CA VAL A 595 9.39 14.26 -12.04
C VAL A 595 8.49 15.50 -12.01
N ARG A 596 7.23 15.37 -12.45
CA ARG A 596 6.27 16.48 -12.55
C ARG A 596 4.97 16.24 -11.78
N ASP A 597 4.41 17.33 -11.28
CA ASP A 597 3.17 17.39 -10.52
C ASP A 597 1.91 17.56 -11.39
N ASN A 598 0.78 17.85 -10.75
CA ASN A 598 -0.52 18.13 -11.38
C ASN A 598 -0.75 19.62 -11.73
N THR A 599 0.26 20.48 -11.58
CA THR A 599 0.31 21.81 -12.23
C THR A 599 1.23 21.79 -13.46
N GLY A 600 2.01 20.73 -13.65
CA GLY A 600 2.97 20.55 -14.75
C GLY A 600 4.40 20.99 -14.41
N ASN A 601 4.63 21.46 -13.18
CA ASN A 601 5.92 21.88 -12.64
C ASN A 601 6.71 20.68 -12.11
N HIS A 602 7.95 20.89 -11.70
CA HIS A 602 8.75 19.85 -11.05
C HIS A 602 8.18 19.50 -9.67
N VAL A 603 8.32 18.24 -9.26
CA VAL A 603 7.89 17.78 -7.92
C VAL A 603 8.65 18.58 -6.87
N LYS A 604 7.90 19.14 -5.93
CA LYS A 604 8.44 19.96 -4.84
C LYS A 604 8.74 19.13 -3.60
N ASP A 605 9.62 19.66 -2.77
CA ASP A 605 9.86 19.17 -1.42
C ASP A 605 8.84 19.74 -0.41
N ALA A 606 8.91 19.29 0.85
CA ALA A 606 7.94 19.67 1.89
C ALA A 606 8.04 21.15 2.34
N ASP A 607 9.16 21.82 2.07
CA ASP A 607 9.34 23.28 2.21
C ASP A 607 8.90 24.06 0.94
N TYR A 608 8.38 23.36 -0.07
CA TYR A 608 8.07 23.84 -1.42
C TYR A 608 9.28 24.31 -2.27
N THR A 609 10.52 23.95 -1.93
CA THR A 609 11.67 24.00 -2.85
C THR A 609 11.55 22.92 -3.95
N GLU A 610 12.45 22.88 -4.93
CA GLU A 610 12.48 21.79 -5.91
C GLU A 610 13.11 20.52 -5.30
N ALA A 611 12.38 19.41 -5.32
CA ALA A 611 12.91 18.14 -4.85
C ALA A 611 13.99 17.61 -5.81
N THR A 612 14.93 16.83 -5.27
CA THR A 612 16.06 16.26 -6.03
C THR A 612 15.87 14.75 -6.28
N PRO A 613 16.66 14.13 -7.18
CA PRO A 613 16.74 12.67 -7.28
C PRO A 613 17.06 11.93 -5.97
N PHE A 614 17.70 12.56 -4.97
CA PHE A 614 17.87 11.96 -3.65
C PHE A 614 16.60 11.96 -2.79
N ALA A 615 15.58 12.75 -3.16
CA ALA A 615 14.25 12.69 -2.58
C ALA A 615 13.34 11.75 -3.38
N TYR A 616 13.27 11.91 -4.71
CA TYR A 616 12.27 11.22 -5.53
C TYR A 616 12.77 10.01 -6.35
N GLY A 617 14.08 9.72 -6.38
CA GLY A 617 14.68 8.72 -7.26
C GLY A 617 14.55 9.10 -8.74
N ALA A 618 13.82 8.30 -9.52
CA ALA A 618 13.37 8.68 -10.85
C ALA A 618 12.01 9.43 -10.88
N GLY A 619 11.39 9.69 -9.74
CA GLY A 619 10.13 10.44 -9.64
C GLY A 619 8.93 9.55 -9.30
N HIS A 620 7.72 10.10 -9.46
CA HIS A 620 6.48 9.41 -9.14
C HIS A 620 6.12 8.35 -10.18
N VAL A 621 5.84 7.14 -9.69
CA VAL A 621 5.47 5.97 -10.51
C VAL A 621 4.30 6.24 -11.46
N ARG A 622 4.31 5.57 -12.63
CA ARG A 622 3.24 5.61 -13.65
C ARG A 622 2.87 4.19 -14.11
N PRO A 623 1.95 3.49 -13.41
CA PRO A 623 1.67 2.06 -13.64
C PRO A 623 1.42 1.70 -15.11
N ASN A 624 0.59 2.49 -15.79
CA ASN A 624 0.21 2.25 -17.19
C ASN A 624 1.34 2.46 -18.21
N ARG A 625 2.44 3.17 -17.86
CA ARG A 625 3.64 3.22 -18.70
C ARG A 625 4.64 2.12 -18.35
N ALA A 626 4.77 1.76 -17.07
CA ALA A 626 5.61 0.62 -16.65
C ALA A 626 5.15 -0.71 -17.29
N MET A 627 3.87 -0.82 -17.66
CA MET A 627 3.34 -1.93 -18.47
C MET A 627 4.02 -2.09 -19.84
N ASN A 628 4.53 -1.02 -20.43
CA ASN A 628 5.19 -1.03 -21.74
C ASN A 628 6.23 0.10 -21.80
N PRO A 629 7.46 -0.14 -21.28
CA PRO A 629 8.50 0.88 -21.18
C PRO A 629 9.26 1.08 -22.50
N GLY A 630 9.14 0.17 -23.47
CA GLY A 630 10.01 0.10 -24.65
C GLY A 630 11.28 -0.68 -24.36
N LEU A 631 12.22 -0.08 -23.62
CA LEU A 631 13.47 -0.71 -23.18
C LEU A 631 13.53 -0.92 -21.66
N VAL A 632 14.35 -1.88 -21.21
CA VAL A 632 14.71 -2.07 -19.80
C VAL A 632 16.22 -2.24 -19.63
N TYR A 633 16.71 -1.84 -18.46
CA TYR A 633 18.05 -2.13 -17.96
C TYR A 633 17.97 -3.41 -17.12
N ASP A 634 18.26 -4.54 -17.75
CA ASP A 634 18.20 -5.87 -17.14
C ASP A 634 19.51 -6.21 -16.39
N LEU A 635 19.45 -7.11 -15.41
CA LEU A 635 20.58 -7.56 -14.58
C LEU A 635 20.44 -9.05 -14.25
N THR A 636 21.53 -9.81 -14.38
CA THR A 636 21.60 -11.23 -14.05
C THR A 636 22.12 -11.46 -12.62
N GLU A 637 22.09 -12.71 -12.13
CA GLU A 637 22.75 -13.07 -10.86
C GLU A 637 24.26 -12.75 -10.91
N ALA A 638 24.90 -12.95 -12.07
CA ALA A 638 26.31 -12.64 -12.26
C ALA A 638 26.59 -11.12 -12.15
N ASP A 639 25.68 -10.25 -12.58
CA ASP A 639 25.86 -8.79 -12.46
C ASP A 639 25.77 -8.32 -10.99
N TYR A 640 24.93 -8.95 -10.17
CA TYR A 640 24.90 -8.69 -8.73
C TYR A 640 26.14 -9.22 -8.01
N LEU A 641 26.70 -10.36 -8.44
CA LEU A 641 27.96 -10.87 -7.92
C LEU A 641 29.16 -10.03 -8.40
N ASN A 642 29.14 -9.52 -9.63
CA ASN A 642 30.11 -8.56 -10.15
C ASN A 642 30.09 -7.27 -9.34
N PHE A 643 28.91 -6.74 -9.01
CA PHE A 643 28.76 -5.61 -8.09
C PHE A 643 29.45 -5.89 -6.74
N LEU A 644 29.19 -7.04 -6.12
CA LEU A 644 29.79 -7.40 -4.84
C LEU A 644 31.33 -7.56 -4.93
N CYS A 645 31.85 -8.18 -5.99
CA CYS A 645 33.29 -8.22 -6.26
C CYS A 645 33.89 -6.79 -6.38
N ALA A 646 33.18 -5.86 -7.03
CA ALA A 646 33.59 -4.46 -7.18
C ALA A 646 33.47 -3.65 -5.88
N SER A 647 32.58 -4.04 -4.95
CA SER A 647 32.51 -3.52 -3.58
C SER A 647 33.62 -4.05 -2.67
N GLY A 648 34.47 -4.98 -3.15
CA GLY A 648 35.62 -5.53 -2.42
C GLY A 648 35.38 -6.89 -1.76
N TYR A 649 34.20 -7.51 -1.90
CA TYR A 649 33.98 -8.85 -1.37
C TYR A 649 34.74 -9.91 -2.19
N ASN A 650 35.49 -10.78 -1.52
CA ASN A 650 36.38 -11.71 -2.21
C ASN A 650 35.67 -12.91 -2.86
N HIS A 651 36.33 -13.44 -3.90
CA HIS A 651 35.95 -14.62 -4.68
C HIS A 651 35.49 -15.84 -3.86
N THR A 652 36.22 -16.18 -2.79
CA THR A 652 35.92 -17.35 -1.95
C THR A 652 34.60 -17.17 -1.20
N THR A 653 34.29 -15.94 -0.78
CA THR A 653 32.99 -15.62 -0.18
C THR A 653 31.88 -15.60 -1.24
N MET A 654 32.13 -15.07 -2.45
CA MET A 654 31.12 -15.05 -3.53
C MET A 654 30.67 -16.43 -3.99
N ASN A 655 31.57 -17.42 -4.05
CA ASN A 655 31.19 -18.82 -4.32
C ASN A 655 30.26 -19.38 -3.23
N LYS A 656 30.53 -19.09 -1.95
CA LYS A 656 29.69 -19.54 -0.83
C LYS A 656 28.31 -18.85 -0.83
N PHE A 657 28.28 -17.54 -1.08
CA PHE A 657 27.08 -16.71 -1.08
C PHE A 657 26.12 -17.04 -2.24
N SER A 658 26.66 -17.18 -3.45
CA SER A 658 25.89 -17.66 -4.61
C SER A 658 25.56 -19.16 -4.52
N GLY A 659 26.40 -19.97 -3.87
CA GLY A 659 26.33 -21.43 -4.00
C GLY A 659 26.55 -21.93 -5.45
N ALA A 660 26.98 -21.04 -6.36
CA ALA A 660 27.34 -21.40 -7.71
C ALA A 660 28.69 -22.12 -7.69
N LYS A 661 28.76 -23.29 -8.35
CA LYS A 661 30.04 -23.97 -8.53
C LYS A 661 30.89 -23.16 -9.51
N HIS A 662 32.01 -22.61 -9.02
CA HIS A 662 33.02 -21.90 -9.81
C HIS A 662 32.60 -20.52 -10.36
N TYR A 663 31.91 -19.70 -9.56
CA TYR A 663 31.80 -18.28 -9.87
C TYR A 663 33.12 -17.56 -9.54
N THR A 664 33.82 -17.06 -10.55
CA THR A 664 35.05 -16.27 -10.38
C THR A 664 34.78 -14.78 -10.56
N CYS A 665 35.18 -13.95 -9.59
CA CYS A 665 35.17 -12.49 -9.74
C CYS A 665 36.04 -12.06 -10.93
N PRO A 666 35.50 -11.38 -11.95
CA PRO A 666 36.32 -10.79 -13.01
C PRO A 666 37.31 -9.75 -12.50
N SER A 667 38.42 -9.56 -13.22
CA SER A 667 39.32 -8.43 -13.02
C SER A 667 38.73 -7.13 -13.60
N ASN A 668 39.22 -5.99 -13.11
CA ASN A 668 38.90 -4.65 -13.62
C ASN A 668 37.39 -4.29 -13.63
N LEU A 669 36.67 -4.73 -12.60
CA LEU A 669 35.29 -4.32 -12.34
C LEU A 669 35.22 -2.88 -11.79
N ASP A 670 34.12 -2.19 -12.08
CA ASP A 670 33.86 -0.81 -11.64
C ASP A 670 32.38 -0.64 -11.27
N LEU A 671 32.13 -0.11 -10.06
CA LEU A 671 30.80 0.17 -9.52
C LEU A 671 29.99 1.18 -10.36
N LEU A 672 30.66 2.06 -11.12
CA LEU A 672 30.00 3.01 -12.01
C LEU A 672 29.38 2.33 -13.25
N ASN A 673 29.85 1.12 -13.59
CA ASN A 673 29.44 0.33 -14.75
C ASN A 673 28.35 -0.71 -14.47
N VAL A 674 27.82 -0.77 -13.24
CA VAL A 674 26.60 -1.54 -12.89
C VAL A 674 25.45 -1.11 -13.79
N ASN A 675 24.69 -2.08 -14.34
CA ASN A 675 23.60 -1.78 -15.28
C ASN A 675 22.32 -1.23 -14.60
N TYR A 676 22.47 -0.20 -13.78
CA TYR A 676 21.37 0.44 -13.06
C TYR A 676 20.64 1.46 -13.95
N PRO A 677 19.30 1.62 -13.83
CA PRO A 677 18.51 2.65 -14.51
C PRO A 677 18.72 4.08 -13.95
N ALA A 678 19.94 4.38 -13.50
CA ALA A 678 20.42 5.68 -13.06
C ALA A 678 21.95 5.76 -13.26
N ILE A 679 22.49 6.97 -13.32
CA ILE A 679 23.93 7.23 -13.40
C ILE A 679 24.30 8.17 -12.26
N THR A 680 25.00 7.66 -11.24
CA THR A 680 25.50 8.48 -10.13
C THR A 680 27.02 8.45 -10.08
N ILE A 681 27.64 9.62 -10.25
CA ILE A 681 29.08 9.83 -10.17
C ILE A 681 29.37 10.59 -8.86
N PRO A 682 29.73 9.89 -7.76
CA PRO A 682 29.89 10.54 -6.44
C PRO A 682 31.17 11.36 -6.31
N ASN A 683 32.07 11.32 -7.30
CA ASN A 683 33.24 12.19 -7.41
C ASN A 683 33.67 12.29 -8.89
N LEU A 684 33.37 13.42 -9.54
CA LEU A 684 33.79 13.69 -10.93
C LEU A 684 35.00 14.64 -10.96
N SER A 685 36.19 14.07 -11.11
CA SER A 685 37.42 14.78 -11.46
C SER A 685 37.71 14.65 -12.96
N GLY A 686 37.61 15.75 -13.72
CA GLY A 686 37.92 15.75 -15.15
C GLY A 686 36.83 15.09 -16.00
N SER A 687 36.99 13.81 -16.34
CA SER A 687 36.04 13.07 -17.19
C SER A 687 35.95 11.59 -16.84
N VAL A 688 34.72 11.07 -16.81
CA VAL A 688 34.37 9.67 -16.50
C VAL A 688 33.48 9.13 -17.61
N THR A 689 33.69 7.88 -18.03
CA THR A 689 32.82 7.20 -18.99
C THR A 689 32.25 5.93 -18.38
N VAL A 690 30.92 5.82 -18.36
CA VAL A 690 30.19 4.63 -17.91
C VAL A 690 29.53 3.93 -19.08
N SER A 691 29.35 2.62 -19.01
CA SER A 691 28.59 1.83 -19.97
C SER A 691 27.29 1.31 -19.36
N ARG A 692 26.30 1.07 -20.22
CA ARG A 692 24.99 0.49 -19.90
C ARG A 692 24.55 -0.42 -21.04
N THR A 693 23.73 -1.41 -20.71
CA THR A 693 23.09 -2.32 -21.66
C THR A 693 21.57 -2.16 -21.54
N VAL A 694 20.87 -2.00 -22.66
CA VAL A 694 19.41 -1.88 -22.70
C VAL A 694 18.82 -2.96 -23.60
N LYS A 695 17.79 -3.62 -23.08
CA LYS A 695 17.06 -4.73 -23.69
C LYS A 695 15.74 -4.23 -24.26
N ASN A 696 15.44 -4.54 -25.51
CA ASN A 696 14.13 -4.24 -26.08
C ASN A 696 13.07 -5.21 -25.57
N VAL A 697 12.07 -4.71 -24.84
CA VAL A 697 10.90 -5.51 -24.41
C VAL A 697 9.63 -5.18 -25.19
N GLY A 698 9.68 -4.17 -26.08
CA GLY A 698 8.58 -3.73 -26.93
C GLY A 698 8.60 -4.37 -28.32
N LYS A 699 8.45 -3.52 -29.35
CA LYS A 699 8.52 -3.87 -30.78
C LYS A 699 9.90 -3.49 -31.35
N PRO A 700 10.29 -3.98 -32.54
CA PRO A 700 11.42 -3.41 -33.29
C PRO A 700 11.27 -1.90 -33.43
N GLY A 701 12.38 -1.16 -33.35
CA GLY A 701 12.35 0.30 -33.32
C GLY A 701 13.72 0.95 -33.12
N THR A 702 13.77 2.26 -33.40
CA THR A 702 14.99 3.06 -33.29
C THR A 702 14.81 4.10 -32.18
N TYR A 703 15.72 4.10 -31.22
CA TYR A 703 15.74 5.00 -30.07
C TYR A 703 16.88 6.01 -30.20
N THR A 704 16.59 7.30 -30.04
CA THR A 704 17.61 8.36 -29.99
C THR A 704 17.81 8.84 -28.55
N ALA A 705 19.06 9.10 -28.18
CA ALA A 705 19.44 9.65 -26.89
C ALA A 705 19.17 11.15 -26.81
N LEU A 706 18.54 11.58 -25.71
CA LEU A 706 18.29 12.97 -25.36
C LEU A 706 18.80 13.20 -23.93
N THR A 707 19.69 14.18 -23.75
CA THR A 707 20.27 14.52 -22.45
C THR A 707 19.74 15.86 -21.92
N LEU A 708 19.58 15.94 -20.60
CA LEU A 708 19.59 17.18 -19.84
C LEU A 708 20.90 17.18 -19.05
N GLU A 709 21.83 18.05 -19.43
CA GLU A 709 23.13 18.16 -18.78
C GLU A 709 22.98 18.69 -17.33
N PRO A 710 23.63 18.07 -16.33
CA PRO A 710 23.78 18.66 -15.00
C PRO A 710 24.58 19.96 -15.08
N ASP A 711 24.29 20.93 -14.21
CA ASP A 711 25.04 22.19 -14.22
C ASP A 711 26.55 21.95 -14.02
N GLY A 712 27.36 22.62 -14.84
CA GLY A 712 28.80 22.43 -14.86
C GLY A 712 29.31 21.11 -15.45
N VAL A 713 28.46 20.22 -15.97
CA VAL A 713 28.86 18.89 -16.49
C VAL A 713 28.38 18.65 -17.91
N SER A 714 29.30 18.36 -18.83
CA SER A 714 28.99 17.86 -20.18
C SER A 714 28.49 16.42 -20.14
N VAL A 715 27.50 16.06 -20.96
CA VAL A 715 27.06 14.66 -21.11
C VAL A 715 26.93 14.27 -22.60
N SER A 716 27.84 13.42 -23.08
CA SER A 716 27.76 12.79 -24.40
C SER A 716 27.38 11.31 -24.31
N VAL A 717 26.76 10.77 -25.37
CA VAL A 717 26.28 9.38 -25.44
C VAL A 717 26.75 8.76 -26.75
N GLU A 718 27.30 7.54 -26.68
CA GLU A 718 27.84 6.81 -27.83
C GLU A 718 27.31 5.36 -27.85
N PRO A 719 26.66 4.90 -28.93
CA PRO A 719 26.14 5.70 -30.05
C PRO A 719 24.99 6.61 -29.58
N GLN A 720 24.70 7.69 -30.33
CA GLN A 720 23.53 8.54 -30.04
C GLN A 720 22.18 7.89 -30.39
N THR A 721 22.20 6.78 -31.14
CA THR A 721 21.02 6.07 -31.62
C THR A 721 21.21 4.56 -31.48
N LEU A 722 20.19 3.86 -30.99
CA LEU A 722 20.14 2.40 -30.87
C LEU A 722 19.02 1.88 -31.77
N HIS A 723 19.31 0.90 -32.62
CA HIS A 723 18.36 0.34 -33.57
C HIS A 723 18.14 -1.15 -33.27
N PHE A 724 16.96 -1.48 -32.76
CA PHE A 724 16.57 -2.85 -32.40
C PHE A 724 15.70 -3.45 -33.51
N LYS A 725 16.13 -4.61 -34.00
CA LYS A 725 15.48 -5.41 -35.05
C LYS A 725 14.41 -6.33 -34.49
N GLU A 726 14.54 -6.76 -33.24
CA GLU A 726 13.60 -7.70 -32.59
C GLU A 726 13.39 -7.43 -31.09
N ARG A 727 12.46 -8.18 -30.48
CA ARG A 727 12.18 -8.16 -29.03
C ARG A 727 13.12 -9.15 -28.33
N GLY A 728 13.79 -8.71 -27.27
CA GLY A 728 14.81 -9.47 -26.55
C GLY A 728 16.24 -9.08 -26.91
N GLU A 729 16.47 -8.38 -28.02
CA GLU A 729 17.77 -7.86 -28.42
C GLU A 729 18.32 -6.86 -27.38
N GLU A 730 19.61 -6.97 -27.07
CA GLU A 730 20.32 -6.16 -26.09
C GLU A 730 21.43 -5.36 -26.75
N LEU A 731 21.41 -4.04 -26.58
CA LEU A 731 22.43 -3.14 -27.14
C LEU A 731 23.14 -2.36 -26.03
N LYS A 732 24.45 -2.17 -26.22
CA LYS A 732 25.31 -1.42 -25.29
C LYS A 732 25.53 0.00 -25.78
N PHE A 733 25.62 0.92 -24.82
CA PHE A 733 26.06 2.29 -25.06
C PHE A 733 27.01 2.75 -23.96
N LYS A 734 27.66 3.89 -24.20
CA LYS A 734 28.49 4.61 -23.25
C LYS A 734 27.90 6.00 -23.00
N VAL A 735 28.14 6.53 -21.81
CA VAL A 735 27.84 7.91 -21.42
C VAL A 735 29.11 8.50 -20.82
N THR A 736 29.61 9.57 -21.43
CA THR A 736 30.79 10.29 -20.94
C THR A 736 30.35 11.58 -20.27
N LEU A 737 30.68 11.70 -18.98
CA LEU A 737 30.47 12.90 -18.17
C LEU A 737 31.79 13.65 -18.05
N LYS A 738 31.79 14.94 -18.34
CA LYS A 738 33.02 15.78 -18.30
C LYS A 738 32.76 17.12 -17.61
N ALA A 739 33.53 17.41 -16.57
CA ALA A 739 33.48 18.69 -15.85
C ALA A 739 33.80 19.87 -16.78
N LYS A 740 33.00 20.94 -16.69
CA LYS A 740 33.17 22.23 -17.38
C LYS A 740 33.58 23.35 -16.42
N LYS A 741 32.92 23.43 -15.26
CA LYS A 741 33.19 24.32 -14.12
C LYS A 741 32.95 23.54 -12.83
N LYS A 742 33.61 23.89 -11.73
CA LYS A 742 33.27 23.33 -10.42
C LYS A 742 31.94 23.93 -9.94
N VAL A 743 31.09 23.10 -9.36
CA VAL A 743 29.84 23.47 -8.68
C VAL A 743 29.86 22.78 -7.32
N GLU A 744 29.42 23.46 -6.26
CA GLU A 744 29.39 22.89 -4.92
C GLU A 744 28.19 21.95 -4.73
N GLY A 745 28.36 20.91 -3.90
CA GLY A 745 27.32 19.92 -3.63
C GLY A 745 27.11 18.93 -4.79
N HIS A 746 25.84 18.66 -5.10
CA HIS A 746 25.44 17.73 -6.15
C HIS A 746 24.61 18.43 -7.23
N VAL A 747 24.90 18.09 -8.49
CA VAL A 747 24.18 18.57 -9.67
C VAL A 747 23.43 17.41 -10.35
N PHE A 748 22.30 17.73 -10.98
CA PHE A 748 21.32 16.74 -11.43
C PHE A 748 20.95 16.93 -12.90
N GLY A 749 20.69 15.83 -13.61
CA GLY A 749 20.33 15.81 -15.03
C GLY A 749 19.55 14.57 -15.43
N GLU A 750 19.40 14.34 -16.73
CA GLU A 750 18.58 13.25 -17.29
C GLU A 750 19.25 12.65 -18.53
N LEU A 751 19.25 11.32 -18.65
CA LEU A 751 19.37 10.63 -19.94
C LEU A 751 18.01 10.04 -20.29
N LYS A 752 17.57 10.20 -21.54
CA LYS A 752 16.30 9.67 -22.05
C LYS A 752 16.47 9.08 -23.44
N TRP A 753 16.15 7.80 -23.59
CA TRP A 753 15.96 7.18 -24.91
C TRP A 753 14.52 7.41 -25.38
N PHE A 754 14.35 7.80 -26.65
CA PHE A 754 13.04 8.14 -27.24
C PHE A 754 12.90 7.59 -28.65
N ASP A 755 11.76 6.94 -28.96
CA ASP A 755 11.41 6.33 -30.25
C ASP A 755 10.14 6.93 -30.89
N GLY A 756 9.65 8.06 -30.37
CA GLY A 756 8.35 8.64 -30.72
C GLY A 756 7.22 8.33 -29.73
N ILE A 757 7.32 7.24 -28.94
CA ILE A 757 6.22 6.72 -28.11
C ILE A 757 6.67 6.48 -26.66
N HIS A 758 7.81 5.83 -26.52
CA HIS A 758 8.42 5.42 -25.26
C HIS A 758 9.48 6.45 -24.84
N HIS A 759 9.65 6.64 -23.53
CA HIS A 759 10.61 7.58 -22.96
C HIS A 759 11.32 6.83 -21.83
N VAL A 760 12.46 6.23 -22.12
CA VAL A 760 13.20 5.39 -21.17
C VAL A 760 14.22 6.27 -20.46
N LYS A 761 13.88 6.71 -19.25
CA LYS A 761 14.52 7.83 -18.57
C LYS A 761 15.37 7.37 -17.38
N SER A 762 16.65 7.70 -17.38
CA SER A 762 17.58 7.48 -16.27
C SER A 762 18.01 8.82 -15.66
N PRO A 763 17.86 9.04 -14.33
CA PRO A 763 18.44 10.20 -13.66
C PRO A 763 19.96 10.21 -13.78
N ILE A 764 20.55 11.40 -13.92
CA ILE A 764 21.98 11.65 -13.80
C ILE A 764 22.21 12.45 -12.51
N VAL A 765 23.17 12.04 -11.70
CA VAL A 765 23.54 12.68 -10.44
C VAL A 765 25.05 12.76 -10.35
N VAL A 766 25.62 13.93 -10.08
CA VAL A 766 27.08 14.13 -10.01
C VAL A 766 27.45 14.99 -8.81
N ALA A 767 28.47 14.59 -8.05
CA ALA A 767 29.23 15.49 -7.19
C ALA A 767 30.61 15.75 -7.81
N MET A 768 31.14 16.97 -7.66
CA MET A 768 32.38 17.41 -8.31
C MET A 768 33.56 17.44 -7.35
N SER A 769 34.74 17.07 -7.83
CA SER A 769 35.99 17.02 -7.06
C SER A 769 36.48 18.40 -6.60
#